data_AF-A0A512MEJ7-F1
#
_entry.id   AF-A0A512MEJ7-F1
#
_cell.length_a   1.000
_cell.length_b   1.000
_cell.length_c   1.000
_cell.angle_alpha   90.00
_cell.angle_beta   90.00
_cell.angle_gamma   90.00
#
_symmetry.space_group_name_H-M   'P 1'
#
loop_
_entity.id
_entity.type
_entity.pdbx_description
1 polymer ?
#
loop_
_entity_poly.entity_id
_entity_poly.type
_entity_poly.pdbx_seq_one_letter_code
_entity_poly.pdbx_strand_id
1 'polypeptide(L)'
;MAAEEKRITVSEAEVKTEVAAALVWLDALGYPSVKGLQPGAVKTNGTGLGTSDADADRWLTQAGFLKSGDGGTLDVLNRWLVPARYHLQDDPPDLKRRFEPKDLEWLVMREMDLVRGSGAGGFADMEIPRPPVALRLLLLARYCRELNEAALFSRVEARLLEQVKLSKEAAANAPAEWPAFYRSLEEQASLYMIQLCLHSLTDRAQSWEVMSGRLRAVAEACADRQVEASRRARLLAERMSSYAEEEKSEPLMAMNEIRELPIEKRVNELIRCLRAASRDGSEGVEGVHGELVKLGQQAVPGLIRALADHRPSRTPPLFSCASGPQADLYVSSIADEAATLLRDITGHTFAENQDPKTGIYEPDGAERVIRQDYEMWWADFQAKGEREFLIQQVSLATRDMEAMSRLLLKKYPQDAIAAIATGLPRIKEPYVRSNVIQNLSLQTLGRQDDPRVIGLLRTEMLTGPTLWCRVSAAVSLRNYGQWQPDITEAMLTEWRDLARKKESYEDANAVDSLISYLTFTQDVKVIEALMTDLRSRPIENRLAFIDHVADAYPRNHRNTDLPTSPELRALIEKSLVSLLDDDAVKQGVYGPGFLDVRAGERAAEALVRLLPEEYAFDAKATAKEKAVAMGTIKWRWLEKTGAVGK
;
A
#
# COMPACT_ATOMS: atom_id res chain seq x y z
N MET A 1 60.32 -21.12 -2.06
CA MET A 1 59.18 -21.96 -2.50
C MET A 1 58.17 -21.05 -3.15
N ALA A 2 57.61 -21.42 -4.31
CA ALA A 2 56.44 -20.75 -4.87
C ALA A 2 55.21 -21.62 -4.56
N ALA A 3 54.08 -21.01 -4.21
CA ALA A 3 52.82 -21.72 -4.02
C ALA A 3 52.08 -21.83 -5.36
N GLU A 4 51.58 -23.02 -5.68
CA GLU A 4 50.90 -23.30 -6.94
C GLU A 4 49.38 -23.09 -6.78
N GLU A 5 48.85 -22.04 -7.41
CA GLU A 5 47.44 -21.63 -7.28
C GLU A 5 46.53 -22.53 -8.11
N LYS A 6 45.96 -23.57 -7.50
CA LYS A 6 44.97 -24.45 -8.14
C LYS A 6 43.66 -23.72 -8.44
N ARG A 7 43.53 -23.20 -9.66
CA ARG A 7 42.25 -22.79 -10.23
C ARG A 7 41.39 -24.02 -10.55
N ILE A 8 40.14 -24.00 -10.09
CA ILE A 8 39.11 -24.93 -10.53
C ILE A 8 38.51 -24.37 -11.83
N THR A 9 38.60 -25.11 -12.92
CA THR A 9 37.95 -24.77 -14.19
C THR A 9 36.70 -25.61 -14.37
N VAL A 10 35.53 -25.00 -14.17
CA VAL A 10 34.23 -25.57 -14.60
C VAL A 10 34.19 -25.63 -16.13
N SER A 11 33.56 -26.63 -16.73
CA SER A 11 33.51 -26.75 -18.18
C SER A 11 32.45 -25.84 -18.81
N GLU A 12 32.73 -25.38 -20.04
CA GLU A 12 31.81 -24.56 -20.83
C GLU A 12 30.46 -25.27 -21.13
N ALA A 13 30.40 -26.59 -20.98
CA ALA A 13 29.19 -27.39 -21.14
C ALA A 13 28.30 -27.37 -19.89
N GLU A 14 28.90 -27.41 -18.69
CA GLU A 14 28.17 -27.30 -17.42
C GLU A 14 27.52 -25.91 -17.30
N VAL A 15 28.30 -24.84 -17.54
CA VAL A 15 27.79 -23.45 -17.51
C VAL A 15 26.62 -23.23 -18.49
N LYS A 16 26.68 -23.80 -19.70
CA LYS A 16 25.57 -23.73 -20.67
C LYS A 16 24.33 -24.52 -20.23
N THR A 17 24.50 -25.55 -19.43
CA THR A 17 23.39 -26.36 -18.88
C THR A 17 22.70 -25.63 -17.72
N GLU A 18 23.47 -25.04 -16.81
CA GLU A 18 22.95 -24.25 -15.68
C GLU A 18 22.25 -22.96 -16.15
N VAL A 19 22.82 -22.26 -17.14
CA VAL A 19 22.17 -21.08 -17.75
C VAL A 19 20.87 -21.45 -18.46
N ALA A 20 20.78 -22.62 -19.10
CA ALA A 20 19.54 -23.10 -19.70
C ALA A 20 18.46 -23.40 -18.64
N ALA A 21 18.83 -24.00 -17.50
CA ALA A 21 17.91 -24.25 -16.39
C ALA A 21 17.35 -22.93 -15.80
N ALA A 22 18.22 -21.96 -15.49
CA ALA A 22 17.81 -20.67 -14.93
C ALA A 22 16.87 -19.88 -15.87
N LEU A 23 17.07 -19.96 -17.19
CA LEU A 23 16.20 -19.33 -18.19
C LEU A 23 14.86 -20.06 -18.38
N VAL A 24 14.80 -21.37 -18.16
CA VAL A 24 13.54 -22.14 -18.11
C VAL A 24 12.75 -21.83 -16.84
N TRP A 25 13.43 -21.59 -15.72
CA TRP A 25 12.77 -21.15 -14.48
C TRP A 25 12.15 -19.74 -14.59
N LEU A 26 12.88 -18.76 -15.15
CA LEU A 26 12.37 -17.40 -15.34
C LEU A 26 11.06 -17.36 -16.16
N ASP A 27 10.92 -18.27 -17.12
CA ASP A 27 9.70 -18.49 -17.89
C ASP A 27 8.56 -19.05 -17.01
N ALA A 28 8.86 -20.01 -16.14
CA ALA A 28 7.91 -20.72 -15.29
C ALA A 28 7.25 -19.86 -14.19
N LEU A 29 7.88 -18.76 -13.75
CA LEU A 29 7.26 -17.80 -12.81
C LEU A 29 6.38 -16.73 -13.49
N GLY A 30 6.12 -16.83 -14.79
CA GLY A 30 5.38 -15.78 -15.50
C GLY A 30 6.21 -14.52 -15.78
N TYR A 31 7.55 -14.64 -15.79
CA TYR A 31 8.46 -13.63 -16.34
C TYR A 31 9.07 -14.08 -17.69
N PRO A 32 8.27 -14.45 -18.71
CA PRO A 32 8.78 -14.92 -20.01
C PRO A 32 9.66 -13.87 -20.71
N SER A 33 9.51 -12.59 -20.34
CA SER A 33 10.35 -11.50 -20.82
C SER A 33 11.82 -11.55 -20.40
N VAL A 34 12.28 -12.57 -19.66
CA VAL A 34 13.71 -12.82 -19.37
C VAL A 34 14.28 -14.01 -20.16
N LYS A 35 13.43 -14.78 -20.84
CA LYS A 35 13.82 -15.94 -21.65
C LYS A 35 14.58 -15.50 -22.91
N GLY A 36 15.79 -16.03 -23.10
CA GLY A 36 16.66 -15.68 -24.22
C GLY A 36 17.40 -14.35 -24.08
N LEU A 37 17.29 -13.67 -22.93
CA LEU A 37 18.00 -12.41 -22.69
C LEU A 37 19.46 -12.64 -22.33
N GLN A 38 20.32 -11.71 -22.75
CA GLN A 38 21.74 -11.73 -22.37
C GLN A 38 21.93 -11.00 -21.03
N PRO A 39 22.44 -11.65 -19.97
CA PRO A 39 22.85 -10.93 -18.77
C PRO A 39 23.97 -9.94 -19.11
N GLY A 40 24.15 -8.90 -18.30
CA GLY A 40 25.13 -7.88 -18.59
C GLY A 40 25.19 -6.71 -17.62
N ALA A 41 25.94 -5.70 -18.03
CA ALA A 41 26.08 -4.45 -17.32
C ALA A 41 25.91 -3.26 -18.27
N VAL A 42 25.05 -2.31 -17.89
CA VAL A 42 25.01 -0.98 -18.48
C VAL A 42 25.97 -0.09 -17.69
N LYS A 43 27.03 0.35 -18.35
CA LYS A 43 27.85 1.48 -17.92
C LYS A 43 27.15 2.75 -18.37
N THR A 44 26.84 3.65 -17.44
CA THR A 44 26.33 4.99 -17.70
C THR A 44 27.30 5.99 -17.09
N ASN A 45 27.62 7.10 -17.76
CA ASN A 45 28.20 8.23 -17.04
C ASN A 45 27.27 8.61 -15.87
N GLY A 46 27.82 8.65 -14.67
CA GLY A 46 27.06 8.86 -13.46
C GLY A 46 26.98 10.34 -13.14
N THR A 47 25.77 10.89 -13.14
CA THR A 47 25.50 12.10 -12.36
C THR A 47 25.69 11.77 -10.87
N GLY A 48 26.91 12.00 -10.39
CA GLY A 48 27.17 12.05 -8.96
C GLY A 48 26.28 13.11 -8.32
N LEU A 49 25.91 12.91 -7.05
CA LEU A 49 25.16 13.90 -6.26
C LEU A 49 26.13 15.01 -5.77
N GLY A 50 26.88 15.59 -6.70
CA GLY A 50 27.95 16.56 -6.46
C GLY A 50 27.96 17.64 -7.54
N THR A 51 28.00 18.89 -7.13
CA THR A 51 27.71 20.07 -7.97
C THR A 51 28.98 20.68 -8.57
N SER A 52 29.76 19.91 -9.33
CA SER A 52 30.96 20.41 -10.00
C SER A 52 31.28 19.71 -11.32
N ASP A 53 31.52 20.50 -12.37
CA ASP A 53 31.68 20.05 -13.76
C ASP A 53 33.01 19.32 -14.05
N ALA A 54 33.78 18.99 -13.02
CA ALA A 54 35.13 18.42 -13.12
C ALA A 54 35.18 16.88 -13.11
N ASP A 55 34.06 16.20 -12.82
CA ASP A 55 34.01 14.76 -12.50
C ASP A 55 33.39 13.90 -13.63
N ALA A 56 33.37 14.43 -14.85
CA ALA A 56 32.54 14.00 -15.99
C ALA A 56 32.78 12.57 -16.54
N ASP A 57 33.88 11.89 -16.16
CA ASP A 57 34.24 10.54 -16.62
C ASP A 57 33.94 9.43 -15.59
N ARG A 58 33.14 9.69 -14.54
CA ARG A 58 32.76 8.66 -13.55
C ARG A 58 31.61 7.75 -14.01
N TRP A 59 31.95 6.60 -14.57
CA TRP A 59 30.98 5.59 -15.02
C TRP A 59 30.33 4.79 -13.88
N LEU A 60 29.04 5.03 -13.61
CA LEU A 60 28.18 4.14 -12.83
C LEU A 60 27.89 2.85 -13.63
N THR A 61 28.10 1.68 -13.03
CA THR A 61 27.94 0.37 -13.71
C THR A 61 26.79 -0.44 -13.10
N GLN A 62 25.60 -0.35 -13.70
CA GLN A 62 24.38 -1.04 -13.27
C GLN A 62 24.27 -2.42 -13.94
N ALA A 63 24.08 -3.48 -13.16
CA ALA A 63 23.87 -4.84 -13.69
C ALA A 63 22.39 -5.08 -14.09
N GLY A 64 22.16 -6.01 -15.00
CA GLY A 64 20.83 -6.40 -15.49
C GLY A 64 20.87 -7.45 -16.61
N PHE A 65 19.76 -7.59 -17.35
CA PHE A 65 19.56 -8.50 -18.48
C PHE A 65 19.02 -7.72 -19.67
N LEU A 66 19.70 -7.74 -20.82
CA LEU A 66 19.31 -7.03 -22.03
C LEU A 66 18.08 -7.71 -22.67
N LYS A 67 16.94 -7.00 -22.67
CA LYS A 67 15.69 -7.41 -23.32
C LYS A 67 15.79 -7.32 -24.84
N SER A 68 16.32 -6.20 -25.30
CA SER A 68 16.53 -5.87 -26.71
C SER A 68 17.44 -4.66 -26.81
N GLY A 69 18.06 -4.46 -27.98
CA GLY A 69 18.76 -3.23 -28.30
C GLY A 69 18.88 -3.03 -29.80
N ASP A 70 18.72 -1.79 -30.25
CA ASP A 70 18.57 -1.40 -31.67
C ASP A 70 19.62 -0.36 -32.11
N GLY A 71 20.70 -0.23 -31.35
CA GLY A 71 21.78 0.74 -31.59
C GLY A 71 21.47 2.16 -31.10
N GLY A 72 20.20 2.55 -31.08
CA GLY A 72 19.70 3.80 -30.46
C GLY A 72 19.16 3.62 -29.04
N THR A 73 18.86 2.39 -28.63
CA THR A 73 18.23 2.04 -27.34
C THR A 73 18.73 0.68 -26.83
N LEU A 74 18.67 0.48 -25.50
CA LEU A 74 18.74 -0.78 -24.78
C LEU A 74 17.52 -0.87 -23.85
N ASP A 75 16.64 -1.87 -24.03
CA ASP A 75 15.73 -2.27 -22.96
C ASP A 75 16.44 -3.28 -22.07
N VAL A 76 16.50 -3.03 -20.76
CA VAL A 76 17.23 -3.88 -19.82
C VAL A 76 16.37 -4.14 -18.58
N LEU A 77 16.21 -5.40 -18.22
CA LEU A 77 15.73 -5.77 -16.89
C LEU A 77 16.85 -5.51 -15.88
N ASN A 78 16.77 -4.46 -15.07
CA ASN A 78 17.87 -4.13 -14.15
C ASN A 78 17.98 -5.16 -13.00
N ARG A 79 19.05 -5.09 -12.19
CA ARG A 79 19.32 -6.02 -11.07
C ARG A 79 18.22 -6.16 -9.99
N TRP A 80 17.16 -5.35 -10.04
CA TRP A 80 15.98 -5.47 -9.19
C TRP A 80 14.77 -6.09 -9.91
N LEU A 81 15.00 -6.70 -11.09
CA LEU A 81 13.99 -7.18 -12.03
C LEU A 81 13.04 -6.10 -12.58
N VAL A 82 13.36 -4.83 -12.38
CA VAL A 82 12.58 -3.70 -12.90
C VAL A 82 13.00 -3.42 -14.36
N PRO A 83 12.08 -3.40 -15.34
CA PRO A 83 12.39 -2.95 -16.69
C PRO A 83 12.86 -1.49 -16.71
N ALA A 84 14.00 -1.24 -17.33
CA ALA A 84 14.60 0.07 -17.49
C ALA A 84 15.08 0.23 -18.94
N ARG A 85 14.60 1.29 -19.61
CA ARG A 85 15.00 1.65 -20.97
C ARG A 85 16.12 2.68 -20.91
N TYR A 86 17.20 2.43 -21.64
CA TYR A 86 18.37 3.31 -21.73
C TYR A 86 18.60 3.67 -23.19
N HIS A 87 18.47 4.94 -23.55
CA HIS A 87 18.80 5.38 -24.90
C HIS A 87 20.32 5.50 -25.08
N LEU A 88 20.82 5.09 -26.25
CA LEU A 88 22.23 5.11 -26.67
C LEU A 88 22.53 6.32 -27.57
N GLN A 89 21.50 6.87 -28.21
CA GLN A 89 21.51 8.17 -28.86
C GLN A 89 20.56 9.11 -28.09
N ASP A 90 20.77 10.42 -28.26
CA ASP A 90 20.00 11.50 -27.61
C ASP A 90 20.02 11.54 -26.07
N ASP A 91 21.18 11.19 -25.49
CA ASP A 91 21.62 11.78 -24.22
C ASP A 91 22.32 13.15 -24.48
N PRO A 92 22.35 14.07 -23.49
CA PRO A 92 23.22 15.26 -23.56
C PRO A 92 24.71 14.84 -23.67
N PRO A 93 25.61 15.70 -24.20
CA PRO A 93 26.96 15.31 -24.65
C PRO A 93 27.85 14.64 -23.59
N ASP A 94 27.55 14.85 -22.31
CA ASP A 94 28.29 14.35 -21.15
C ASP A 94 27.81 12.97 -20.67
N LEU A 95 26.66 12.50 -21.15
CA LEU A 95 26.06 11.21 -20.80
C LEU A 95 26.34 10.18 -21.89
N LYS A 96 27.36 9.34 -21.67
CA LYS A 96 27.63 8.16 -22.52
C LYS A 96 27.11 6.91 -21.84
N ARG A 97 26.58 5.97 -22.63
CA ARG A 97 26.12 4.65 -22.17
C ARG A 97 26.75 3.52 -22.99
N ARG A 98 27.09 2.40 -22.35
CA ARG A 98 27.67 1.20 -22.97
C ARG A 98 27.15 -0.08 -22.32
N PHE A 99 26.69 -1.04 -23.12
CA PHE A 99 26.41 -2.40 -22.66
C PHE A 99 27.66 -3.29 -22.71
N GLU A 100 27.77 -4.22 -21.75
CA GLU A 100 28.69 -5.35 -21.80
C GLU A 100 27.94 -6.63 -21.41
N PRO A 101 27.89 -7.67 -22.26
CA PRO A 101 27.39 -8.99 -21.87
C PRO A 101 28.20 -9.58 -20.71
N LYS A 102 27.53 -10.35 -19.86
CA LYS A 102 28.04 -11.09 -18.69
C LYS A 102 27.19 -12.36 -18.50
N ASP A 103 27.61 -13.24 -17.61
CA ASP A 103 26.84 -14.40 -17.14
C ASP A 103 26.27 -14.16 -15.72
N LEU A 104 25.47 -15.13 -15.24
CA LEU A 104 24.84 -15.05 -13.92
C LEU A 104 25.84 -15.28 -12.78
N GLU A 105 26.83 -16.16 -12.97
CA GLU A 105 27.89 -16.41 -12.00
C GLU A 105 28.69 -15.12 -11.74
N TRP A 106 29.07 -14.38 -12.78
CA TRP A 106 29.71 -13.08 -12.68
C TRP A 106 28.88 -12.06 -11.90
N LEU A 107 27.56 -12.07 -12.03
CA LEU A 107 26.69 -11.13 -11.31
C LEU A 107 26.68 -11.44 -9.80
N VAL A 108 26.57 -12.72 -9.43
CA VAL A 108 26.69 -13.20 -8.04
C VAL A 108 28.10 -12.93 -7.50
N MET A 109 29.12 -13.37 -8.21
CA MET A 109 30.53 -13.26 -7.83
C MET A 109 31.00 -11.80 -7.75
N ARG A 110 30.48 -10.90 -8.59
CA ARG A 110 30.78 -9.45 -8.49
C ARG A 110 30.21 -8.82 -7.22
N GLU A 111 28.96 -9.13 -6.84
CA GLU A 111 28.45 -8.62 -5.56
C GLU A 111 29.16 -9.32 -4.37
N MET A 112 29.63 -10.57 -4.51
CA MET A 112 30.50 -11.23 -3.52
C MET A 112 31.92 -10.61 -3.45
N ASP A 113 32.50 -10.19 -4.56
CA ASP A 113 33.79 -9.49 -4.59
C ASP A 113 33.67 -8.03 -4.12
N LEU A 114 32.50 -7.41 -4.27
CA LEU A 114 32.19 -6.13 -3.60
C LEU A 114 32.09 -6.28 -2.08
N VAL A 115 31.77 -7.47 -1.53
CA VAL A 115 31.93 -7.77 -0.08
C VAL A 115 33.41 -7.82 0.30
N ARG A 116 34.26 -8.41 -0.55
CA ARG A 116 35.71 -8.52 -0.31
C ARG A 116 36.43 -7.16 -0.41
N GLY A 117 36.00 -6.31 -1.36
CA GLY A 117 36.64 -5.05 -1.68
C GLY A 117 36.41 -3.91 -0.68
N SER A 118 35.40 -3.99 0.19
CA SER A 118 35.06 -2.94 1.18
C SER A 118 36.00 -2.90 2.41
N GLY A 119 37.25 -3.34 2.28
CA GLY A 119 38.22 -3.37 3.36
C GLY A 119 38.80 -2.00 3.71
N ALA A 120 38.31 -1.42 4.82
CA ALA A 120 38.94 -0.36 5.64
C ALA A 120 39.38 0.98 5.01
N GLY A 121 39.42 1.15 3.69
CA GLY A 121 40.29 2.16 3.05
C GLY A 121 39.73 3.55 2.71
N GLY A 122 38.42 3.82 2.76
CA GLY A 122 37.91 5.08 2.19
C GLY A 122 36.41 5.36 2.30
N PHE A 123 35.82 5.23 3.49
CA PHE A 123 34.38 5.48 3.73
C PHE A 123 34.10 6.44 4.91
N ALA A 124 35.07 7.26 5.31
CA ALA A 124 34.91 8.18 6.45
C ALA A 124 33.96 9.37 6.17
N ASP A 125 34.00 9.92 4.96
CA ASP A 125 33.48 11.28 4.67
C ASP A 125 32.11 11.31 3.97
N MET A 126 31.25 10.30 4.18
CA MET A 126 29.86 10.32 3.68
C MET A 126 28.85 9.92 4.75
N GLU A 127 28.22 10.92 5.37
CA GLU A 127 27.27 10.79 6.50
C GLU A 127 25.90 10.15 6.15
N ILE A 128 25.79 9.40 5.05
CA ILE A 128 24.59 8.63 4.70
C ILE A 128 24.97 7.16 4.45
N PRO A 129 24.77 6.26 5.44
CA PRO A 129 25.06 4.84 5.28
C PRO A 129 24.06 4.21 4.29
N ARG A 130 24.51 3.99 3.06
CA ARG A 130 23.75 3.22 2.06
C ARG A 130 23.51 1.81 2.59
N PRO A 131 22.31 1.21 2.40
CA PRO A 131 21.96 -0.08 3.00
C PRO A 131 23.04 -1.16 2.81
N PRO A 132 23.45 -1.88 3.87
CA PRO A 132 24.65 -2.71 3.84
C PRO A 132 24.62 -3.80 2.77
N VAL A 133 25.81 -4.26 2.41
CA VAL A 133 26.05 -5.37 1.46
C VAL A 133 25.21 -6.62 1.79
N ALA A 134 24.93 -6.87 3.07
CA ALA A 134 23.98 -7.88 3.53
C ALA A 134 22.64 -7.82 2.78
N LEU A 135 22.02 -6.65 2.61
CA LEU A 135 20.72 -6.51 1.93
C LEU A 135 20.76 -6.99 0.47
N ARG A 136 21.92 -6.92 -0.20
CA ARG A 136 22.08 -7.42 -1.57
C ARG A 136 22.21 -8.94 -1.63
N LEU A 137 22.98 -9.52 -0.71
CA LEU A 137 23.03 -10.97 -0.53
C LEU A 137 21.67 -11.53 -0.11
N LEU A 138 20.89 -10.80 0.70
CA LEU A 138 19.54 -11.17 1.11
C LEU A 138 18.53 -11.11 -0.05
N LEU A 139 18.63 -10.11 -0.94
CA LEU A 139 17.84 -10.05 -2.17
C LEU A 139 18.24 -11.13 -3.20
N LEU A 140 19.53 -11.49 -3.28
CA LEU A 140 19.99 -12.66 -4.04
C LEU A 140 19.49 -13.97 -3.44
N ALA A 141 19.47 -14.13 -2.11
CA ALA A 141 18.90 -15.30 -1.45
C ALA A 141 17.40 -15.44 -1.74
N ARG A 142 16.64 -14.32 -1.67
CA ARG A 142 15.23 -14.28 -2.08
C ARG A 142 15.05 -14.78 -3.52
N TYR A 143 15.83 -14.23 -4.45
CA TYR A 143 15.81 -14.59 -5.87
C TYR A 143 16.09 -16.08 -6.07
N CYS A 144 17.16 -16.63 -5.50
CA CYS A 144 17.47 -18.07 -5.59
C CYS A 144 16.38 -18.97 -4.96
N ARG A 145 15.73 -18.53 -3.89
CA ARG A 145 14.64 -19.27 -3.24
C ARG A 145 13.39 -19.33 -4.10
N GLU A 146 13.02 -18.21 -4.72
CA GLU A 146 11.87 -18.11 -5.62
C GLU A 146 12.02 -19.03 -6.85
N LEU A 147 13.25 -19.53 -7.15
CA LEU A 147 13.50 -20.51 -8.20
C LEU A 147 13.58 -21.97 -7.80
N ASN A 148 13.43 -22.32 -6.51
CA ASN A 148 13.71 -23.68 -6.06
C ASN A 148 15.16 -24.14 -6.40
N GLU A 149 16.07 -23.19 -6.71
CA GLU A 149 17.49 -23.40 -6.96
C GLU A 149 18.21 -23.63 -5.63
N ALA A 150 17.87 -24.73 -4.96
CA ALA A 150 18.26 -25.02 -3.58
C ALA A 150 19.78 -24.98 -3.38
N ALA A 151 20.57 -25.40 -4.38
CA ALA A 151 22.02 -25.34 -4.34
C ALA A 151 22.56 -23.89 -4.31
N LEU A 152 21.97 -22.97 -5.08
CA LEU A 152 22.35 -21.56 -5.06
C LEU A 152 21.78 -20.84 -3.83
N PHE A 153 20.54 -21.13 -3.45
CA PHE A 153 19.93 -20.61 -2.23
C PHE A 153 20.77 -20.95 -1.01
N SER A 154 21.11 -22.22 -0.79
CA SER A 154 21.92 -22.65 0.35
C SER A 154 23.38 -22.14 0.27
N ARG A 155 23.93 -21.83 -0.91
CA ARG A 155 25.23 -21.12 -1.02
C ARG A 155 25.14 -19.67 -0.53
N VAL A 156 24.10 -18.93 -0.91
CA VAL A 156 23.92 -17.53 -0.47
C VAL A 156 23.52 -17.47 1.01
N GLU A 157 22.65 -18.37 1.47
CA GLU A 157 22.29 -18.57 2.87
C GLU A 157 23.52 -18.92 3.72
N ALA A 158 24.33 -19.91 3.31
CA ALA A 158 25.59 -20.23 3.99
C ALA A 158 26.55 -19.03 4.03
N ARG A 159 26.64 -18.22 2.95
CA ARG A 159 27.49 -17.03 2.92
C ARG A 159 26.96 -15.90 3.81
N LEU A 160 25.64 -15.74 3.95
CA LEU A 160 25.02 -14.82 4.91
C LEU A 160 25.32 -15.26 6.35
N LEU A 161 25.15 -16.55 6.65
CA LEU A 161 25.50 -17.15 7.94
C LEU A 161 27.01 -17.03 8.24
N GLU A 162 27.87 -17.12 7.23
CA GLU A 162 29.32 -16.89 7.34
C GLU A 162 29.64 -15.42 7.60
N GLN A 163 28.99 -14.47 6.93
CA GLN A 163 29.17 -13.03 7.21
C GLN A 163 28.74 -12.66 8.63
N VAL A 164 27.65 -13.26 9.14
CA VAL A 164 27.20 -13.11 10.54
C VAL A 164 28.14 -13.81 11.56
N LYS A 165 29.01 -14.72 11.11
CA LYS A 165 30.11 -15.28 11.94
C LYS A 165 31.34 -14.38 11.90
N LEU A 166 31.74 -13.94 10.71
CA LEU A 166 32.88 -13.03 10.51
C LEU A 166 32.66 -11.67 11.18
N SER A 167 31.42 -11.17 11.28
CA SER A 167 31.11 -9.97 12.07
C SER A 167 31.31 -10.17 13.57
N LYS A 168 31.02 -11.36 14.12
CA LYS A 168 31.30 -11.70 15.52
C LYS A 168 32.81 -11.71 15.80
N GLU A 169 33.60 -12.29 14.89
CA GLU A 169 35.07 -12.34 14.99
C GLU A 169 35.72 -10.96 14.82
N ALA A 170 35.24 -10.14 13.87
CA ALA A 170 35.70 -8.76 13.69
C ALA A 170 35.33 -7.88 14.90
N ALA A 171 34.10 -7.96 15.39
CA ALA A 171 33.64 -7.17 16.55
C ALA A 171 34.38 -7.51 17.85
N ALA A 172 34.95 -8.72 17.98
CA ALA A 172 35.80 -9.10 19.11
C ALA A 172 37.19 -8.43 19.09
N ASN A 173 37.61 -7.87 17.94
CA ASN A 173 38.93 -7.27 17.73
C ASN A 173 38.86 -5.78 17.31
N ALA A 174 37.67 -5.18 17.29
CA ALA A 174 37.43 -3.83 16.80
C ALA A 174 37.61 -2.75 17.88
N PRO A 175 37.86 -1.47 17.51
CA PRO A 175 37.85 -0.34 18.44
C PRO A 175 36.52 -0.24 19.21
N ALA A 176 36.55 0.28 20.44
CA ALA A 176 35.43 0.20 21.40
C ALA A 176 34.08 0.77 20.90
N GLU A 177 34.10 1.63 19.89
CA GLU A 177 32.93 2.27 19.27
C GLU A 177 32.23 1.36 18.24
N TRP A 178 32.97 0.48 17.57
CA TRP A 178 32.49 -0.34 16.45
C TRP A 178 31.55 -1.49 16.83
N PRO A 179 31.64 -2.13 18.02
CA PRO A 179 30.69 -3.15 18.46
C PRO A 179 29.23 -2.69 18.49
N ALA A 180 28.94 -1.39 18.63
CA ALA A 180 27.57 -0.89 18.51
C ALA A 180 27.03 -0.99 17.07
N PHE A 181 27.83 -0.55 16.09
CA PHE A 181 27.50 -0.62 14.66
C PHE A 181 27.29 -2.06 14.18
N TYR A 182 28.22 -2.98 14.48
CA TYR A 182 28.08 -4.38 14.08
C TYR A 182 26.86 -5.07 14.71
N ARG A 183 26.50 -4.76 15.96
CA ARG A 183 25.28 -5.30 16.58
C ARG A 183 24.01 -4.84 15.84
N SER A 184 23.92 -3.57 15.47
CA SER A 184 22.76 -3.07 14.68
C SER A 184 22.70 -3.70 13.29
N LEU A 185 23.84 -3.94 12.64
CA LEU A 185 23.91 -4.56 11.31
C LEU A 185 23.55 -6.07 11.37
N GLU A 186 24.03 -6.80 12.37
CA GLU A 186 23.62 -8.19 12.64
C GLU A 186 22.12 -8.29 12.97
N GLU A 187 21.59 -7.37 13.76
CA GLU A 187 20.18 -7.31 14.11
C GLU A 187 19.31 -7.05 12.88
N GLN A 188 19.65 -6.06 12.04
CA GLN A 188 18.95 -5.80 10.77
C GLN A 188 19.00 -7.01 9.81
N ALA A 189 20.15 -7.69 9.69
CA ALA A 189 20.27 -8.89 8.87
C ALA A 189 19.42 -10.06 9.43
N SER A 190 19.37 -10.21 10.76
CA SER A 190 18.56 -11.22 11.45
C SER A 190 17.07 -10.96 11.26
N LEU A 191 16.63 -9.71 11.46
CA LEU A 191 15.26 -9.26 11.23
C LEU A 191 14.85 -9.52 9.77
N TYR A 192 15.70 -9.19 8.79
CA TYR A 192 15.38 -9.41 7.37
C TYR A 192 15.37 -10.90 6.98
N MET A 193 16.28 -11.73 7.52
CA MET A 193 16.21 -13.19 7.32
C MET A 193 14.89 -13.76 7.85
N ILE A 194 14.43 -13.27 9.01
CA ILE A 194 13.10 -13.62 9.52
C ILE A 194 12.03 -13.10 8.55
N GLN A 195 12.05 -11.83 8.11
CA GLN A 195 11.10 -11.28 7.12
C GLN A 195 11.03 -12.12 5.83
N LEU A 196 12.15 -12.66 5.33
CA LEU A 196 12.12 -13.59 4.19
C LEU A 196 11.38 -14.88 4.53
N CYS A 197 11.64 -15.50 5.69
CA CYS A 197 10.90 -16.66 6.17
C CYS A 197 9.40 -16.35 6.39
N LEU A 198 9.05 -15.17 6.90
CA LEU A 198 7.67 -14.70 7.04
C LEU A 198 6.99 -14.51 5.68
N HIS A 199 7.71 -13.96 4.70
CA HIS A 199 7.18 -13.77 3.35
C HIS A 199 7.02 -15.09 2.57
N SER A 200 7.65 -16.18 3.00
CA SER A 200 7.32 -17.53 2.51
C SER A 200 6.09 -18.16 3.17
N LEU A 201 5.46 -17.54 4.18
CA LEU A 201 4.23 -18.09 4.76
C LEU A 201 3.05 -18.02 3.80
N THR A 202 3.04 -17.05 2.88
CA THR A 202 2.02 -17.00 1.81
C THR A 202 2.19 -18.11 0.77
N ASP A 203 3.35 -18.76 0.70
CA ASP A 203 3.59 -19.88 -0.20
C ASP A 203 2.93 -21.16 0.37
N ARG A 204 1.72 -21.42 -0.13
CA ARG A 204 0.91 -22.58 0.26
C ARG A 204 1.56 -23.93 -0.11
N ALA A 205 2.55 -23.96 -1.02
CA ALA A 205 3.27 -25.19 -1.37
C ALA A 205 4.28 -25.63 -0.30
N GLN A 206 4.67 -24.73 0.62
CA GLN A 206 5.56 -25.07 1.73
C GLN A 206 4.77 -25.58 2.94
N SER A 207 5.12 -26.76 3.45
CA SER A 207 4.54 -27.31 4.68
C SER A 207 5.05 -26.56 5.93
N TRP A 208 4.24 -26.57 6.99
CA TRP A 208 4.62 -25.97 8.28
C TRP A 208 5.92 -26.57 8.85
N GLU A 209 6.21 -27.83 8.55
CA GLU A 209 7.45 -28.51 8.95
C GLU A 209 8.70 -27.89 8.29
N VAL A 210 8.64 -27.62 6.98
CA VAL A 210 9.72 -26.96 6.23
C VAL A 210 9.91 -25.51 6.71
N MET A 211 8.82 -24.78 6.92
CA MET A 211 8.86 -23.38 7.36
C MET A 211 9.36 -23.25 8.81
N SER A 212 8.94 -24.17 9.69
CA SER A 212 9.48 -24.31 11.06
C SER A 212 10.98 -24.58 11.04
N GLY A 213 11.43 -25.59 10.28
CA GLY A 213 12.85 -25.96 10.20
C GLY A 213 13.74 -24.78 9.76
N ARG A 214 13.30 -24.02 8.74
CA ARG A 214 13.96 -22.79 8.29
C ARG A 214 14.06 -21.73 9.40
N LEU A 215 12.95 -21.47 10.11
CA LEU A 215 12.94 -20.48 11.20
C LEU A 215 13.80 -20.90 12.40
N ARG A 216 13.87 -22.20 12.75
CA ARG A 216 14.80 -22.70 13.78
C ARG A 216 16.26 -22.45 13.38
N ALA A 217 16.65 -22.82 12.16
CA ALA A 217 18.01 -22.62 11.66
C ALA A 217 18.42 -21.12 11.66
N VAL A 218 17.53 -20.22 11.25
CA VAL A 218 17.75 -18.77 11.35
C VAL A 218 17.88 -18.33 12.82
N ALA A 219 16.99 -18.80 13.70
CA ALA A 219 17.01 -18.42 15.11
C ALA A 219 18.24 -18.94 15.88
N GLU A 220 18.74 -20.13 15.52
CA GLU A 220 19.96 -20.75 16.05
C GLU A 220 21.22 -19.98 15.62
N ALA A 221 21.31 -19.56 14.36
CA ALA A 221 22.41 -18.71 13.89
C ALA A 221 22.53 -17.38 14.64
N CYS A 222 21.38 -16.85 15.06
CA CYS A 222 21.23 -15.60 15.82
C CYS A 222 21.23 -15.79 17.35
N ALA A 223 21.53 -16.99 17.87
CA ALA A 223 21.18 -17.35 19.26
C ALA A 223 22.00 -16.63 20.36
N ASP A 224 23.27 -16.30 20.10
CA ASP A 224 24.26 -15.99 21.15
C ASP A 224 24.04 -14.68 21.93
N ARG A 225 23.11 -13.81 21.50
CA ARG A 225 23.07 -12.39 21.90
C ARG A 225 21.74 -11.91 22.50
N GLN A 226 20.85 -12.83 22.90
CA GLN A 226 19.50 -12.52 23.44
C GLN A 226 18.65 -11.56 22.57
N VAL A 227 18.94 -11.46 21.27
CA VAL A 227 18.19 -10.60 20.36
C VAL A 227 16.74 -11.07 20.33
N GLU A 228 15.80 -10.18 20.65
CA GLU A 228 14.36 -10.46 20.71
C GLU A 228 13.86 -11.14 19.43
N ALA A 229 14.39 -10.75 18.26
CA ALA A 229 14.14 -11.39 16.97
C ALA A 229 14.43 -12.91 16.95
N SER A 230 15.52 -13.38 17.58
CA SER A 230 15.84 -14.82 17.69
C SER A 230 14.83 -15.55 18.59
N ARG A 231 14.46 -14.96 19.73
CA ARG A 231 13.40 -15.49 20.62
C ARG A 231 12.06 -15.60 19.88
N ARG A 232 11.66 -14.54 19.18
CA ARG A 232 10.45 -14.48 18.34
C ARG A 232 10.45 -15.56 17.26
N ALA A 233 11.57 -15.76 16.56
CA ALA A 233 11.69 -16.79 15.53
C ALA A 233 11.58 -18.23 16.06
N ARG A 234 12.09 -18.53 17.27
CA ARG A 234 11.90 -19.85 17.91
C ARG A 234 10.45 -20.10 18.29
N LEU A 235 9.82 -19.16 19.01
CA LEU A 235 8.42 -19.26 19.41
C LEU A 235 7.49 -19.45 18.19
N LEU A 236 7.76 -18.73 17.11
CA LEU A 236 7.08 -18.88 15.84
C LEU A 236 7.28 -20.28 15.22
N ALA A 237 8.53 -20.77 15.19
CA ALA A 237 8.84 -22.10 14.65
C ALA A 237 8.24 -23.24 15.49
N GLU A 238 8.25 -23.12 16.82
CA GLU A 238 7.58 -24.04 17.75
C GLU A 238 6.08 -24.10 17.46
N ARG A 239 5.41 -22.94 17.32
CA ARG A 239 3.99 -22.86 16.97
C ARG A 239 3.69 -23.46 15.59
N MET A 240 4.53 -23.26 14.58
CA MET A 240 4.41 -23.97 13.29
C MET A 240 4.60 -25.48 13.40
N SER A 241 5.49 -25.94 14.30
CA SER A 241 5.69 -27.37 14.55
C SER A 241 4.39 -28.04 15.01
N SER A 242 3.61 -27.35 15.85
CA SER A 242 2.34 -27.88 16.33
C SER A 242 1.33 -28.15 15.21
N TYR A 243 1.30 -27.33 14.15
CA TYR A 243 0.46 -27.61 12.98
C TYR A 243 0.96 -28.78 12.15
N ALA A 244 2.29 -28.94 12.01
CA ALA A 244 2.84 -30.07 11.27
C ALA A 244 2.45 -31.42 11.91
N GLU A 245 2.40 -31.48 13.24
CA GLU A 245 1.92 -32.68 13.95
C GLU A 245 0.39 -32.78 13.95
N GLU A 246 -0.35 -31.67 14.11
CA GLU A 246 -1.82 -31.65 14.02
C GLU A 246 -2.32 -32.10 12.64
N GLU A 247 -1.68 -31.68 11.55
CA GLU A 247 -2.02 -32.09 10.18
C GLU A 247 -1.65 -33.55 9.87
N LYS A 248 -0.70 -34.15 10.61
CA LYS A 248 -0.39 -35.59 10.52
C LYS A 248 -1.46 -36.46 11.19
N SER A 249 -2.05 -36.00 12.30
CA SER A 249 -3.13 -36.71 13.01
C SER A 249 -4.53 -36.42 12.46
N GLU A 250 -4.77 -35.16 12.06
CA GLU A 250 -6.07 -34.63 11.66
C GLU A 250 -5.90 -33.72 10.42
N PRO A 251 -5.84 -34.28 9.20
CA PRO A 251 -5.80 -33.48 7.97
C PRO A 251 -6.96 -32.49 7.87
N LEU A 252 -6.74 -31.35 7.20
CA LEU A 252 -7.80 -30.38 6.92
C LEU A 252 -8.80 -30.95 5.90
N MET A 253 -10.09 -30.79 6.17
CA MET A 253 -11.17 -31.26 5.29
C MET A 253 -11.33 -30.39 4.03
N ALA A 254 -11.91 -30.94 2.98
CA ALA A 254 -12.21 -30.16 1.77
C ALA A 254 -13.44 -29.26 1.96
N MET A 255 -13.46 -28.08 1.34
CA MET A 255 -14.52 -27.08 1.56
C MET A 255 -15.95 -27.55 1.22
N ASN A 256 -16.12 -28.53 0.33
CA ASN A 256 -17.40 -29.18 0.09
C ASN A 256 -17.83 -30.07 1.26
N GLU A 257 -16.90 -30.81 1.88
CA GLU A 257 -17.18 -31.67 3.04
C GLU A 257 -17.48 -30.83 4.29
N ILE A 258 -16.72 -29.74 4.49
CA ILE A 258 -16.91 -28.75 5.56
C ILE A 258 -18.33 -28.17 5.54
N ARG A 259 -18.90 -27.94 4.35
CA ARG A 259 -20.24 -27.35 4.21
C ARG A 259 -21.36 -28.25 4.71
N GLU A 260 -21.18 -29.57 4.62
CA GLU A 260 -22.14 -30.59 5.08
C GLU A 260 -22.02 -30.91 6.59
N LEU A 261 -21.00 -30.38 7.28
CA LEU A 261 -20.83 -30.59 8.72
C LEU A 261 -21.92 -29.85 9.54
N PRO A 262 -22.35 -30.41 10.68
CA PRO A 262 -23.13 -29.67 11.68
C PRO A 262 -22.44 -28.37 12.08
N ILE A 263 -23.22 -27.30 12.29
CA ILE A 263 -22.76 -25.90 12.42
C ILE A 263 -21.51 -25.75 13.30
N GLU A 264 -21.48 -26.31 14.53
CA GLU A 264 -20.31 -26.19 15.40
C GLU A 264 -19.05 -26.87 14.83
N LYS A 265 -19.19 -28.06 14.23
CA LYS A 265 -18.08 -28.74 13.56
C LYS A 265 -17.61 -27.96 12.33
N ARG A 266 -18.55 -27.41 11.55
CA ARG A 266 -18.25 -26.54 10.40
C ARG A 266 -17.48 -25.29 10.83
N VAL A 267 -17.89 -24.62 11.91
CA VAL A 267 -17.18 -23.45 12.46
C VAL A 267 -15.78 -23.81 12.95
N ASN A 268 -15.64 -24.89 13.73
CA ASN A 268 -14.34 -25.31 14.24
C ASN A 268 -13.38 -25.70 13.09
N GLU A 269 -13.84 -26.44 12.08
CA GLU A 269 -13.00 -26.83 10.95
C GLU A 269 -12.66 -25.64 10.03
N LEU A 270 -13.61 -24.71 9.79
CA LEU A 270 -13.31 -23.45 9.11
C LEU A 270 -12.22 -22.64 9.84
N ILE A 271 -12.26 -22.60 11.18
CA ILE A 271 -11.23 -21.94 11.99
C ILE A 271 -9.88 -22.65 11.84
N ARG A 272 -9.83 -24.00 11.82
CA ARG A 272 -8.60 -24.74 11.50
C ARG A 272 -8.08 -24.39 10.10
N CYS A 273 -8.97 -24.27 9.11
CA CYS A 273 -8.62 -23.86 7.74
C CYS A 273 -8.08 -22.43 7.61
N LEU A 274 -8.32 -21.52 8.58
CA LEU A 274 -7.73 -20.17 8.58
C LEU A 274 -6.19 -20.21 8.59
N ARG A 275 -5.57 -21.29 9.09
CA ARG A 275 -4.11 -21.45 8.98
C ARG A 275 -3.67 -21.54 7.53
N ALA A 276 -4.41 -22.25 6.69
CA ALA A 276 -4.04 -22.54 5.31
C ALA A 276 -4.51 -21.48 4.30
N ALA A 277 -5.52 -20.68 4.65
CA ALA A 277 -6.07 -19.61 3.83
C ALA A 277 -5.09 -18.46 3.64
N SER A 278 -5.16 -17.79 2.49
CA SER A 278 -4.53 -16.49 2.26
C SER A 278 -5.62 -15.45 2.02
N ARG A 279 -5.40 -14.23 2.51
CA ARG A 279 -6.36 -13.12 2.46
C ARG A 279 -6.19 -12.22 1.23
N ASP A 280 -5.42 -12.67 0.23
CA ASP A 280 -5.06 -11.96 -1.00
C ASP A 280 -6.22 -11.66 -1.99
N GLY A 281 -7.47 -11.95 -1.60
CA GLY A 281 -8.66 -11.67 -2.39
C GLY A 281 -8.94 -12.65 -3.54
N SER A 282 -8.02 -13.55 -3.88
CA SER A 282 -8.19 -14.50 -5.00
C SER A 282 -9.33 -15.51 -4.79
N GLU A 283 -9.65 -15.86 -3.54
CA GLU A 283 -10.79 -16.72 -3.16
C GLU A 283 -12.11 -15.95 -2.97
N GLY A 284 -12.09 -14.62 -3.09
CA GLY A 284 -13.26 -13.75 -2.98
C GLY A 284 -14.12 -13.99 -1.73
N VAL A 285 -15.45 -13.94 -1.92
CA VAL A 285 -16.45 -14.15 -0.85
C VAL A 285 -16.75 -15.64 -0.63
N GLU A 286 -16.01 -16.55 -1.25
CA GLU A 286 -16.28 -18.00 -1.24
C GLU A 286 -15.23 -18.84 -0.50
N GLY A 287 -14.06 -18.26 -0.19
CA GLY A 287 -13.05 -18.85 0.70
C GLY A 287 -13.48 -18.89 2.18
N VAL A 288 -12.59 -19.43 3.01
CA VAL A 288 -12.82 -19.75 4.45
C VAL A 288 -13.39 -18.56 5.24
N HIS A 289 -12.80 -17.37 5.08
CA HIS A 289 -13.25 -16.13 5.72
C HIS A 289 -14.69 -15.76 5.33
N GLY A 290 -15.02 -15.87 4.03
CA GLY A 290 -16.36 -15.63 3.51
C GLY A 290 -17.40 -16.61 4.05
N GLU A 291 -17.05 -17.88 4.25
CA GLU A 291 -17.95 -18.87 4.86
C GLU A 291 -18.19 -18.61 6.36
N LEU A 292 -17.17 -18.20 7.12
CA LEU A 292 -17.35 -17.78 8.52
C LEU A 292 -18.23 -16.53 8.63
N VAL A 293 -18.06 -15.53 7.75
CA VAL A 293 -18.93 -14.35 7.68
C VAL A 293 -20.38 -14.72 7.30
N LYS A 294 -20.60 -15.69 6.40
CA LYS A 294 -21.94 -16.21 6.05
C LYS A 294 -22.64 -16.89 7.24
N LEU A 295 -21.91 -17.61 8.08
CA LEU A 295 -22.42 -18.20 9.33
C LEU A 295 -22.72 -17.14 10.41
N GLY A 296 -21.99 -16.03 10.38
CA GLY A 296 -22.25 -14.85 11.21
C GLY A 296 -22.23 -15.16 12.70
N GLN A 297 -23.32 -14.83 13.41
CA GLN A 297 -23.47 -15.07 14.85
C GLN A 297 -23.24 -16.53 15.28
N GLN A 298 -23.45 -17.51 14.38
CA GLN A 298 -23.20 -18.92 14.67
C GLN A 298 -21.70 -19.23 14.80
N ALA A 299 -20.84 -18.45 14.15
CA ALA A 299 -19.38 -18.60 14.24
C ALA A 299 -18.79 -17.94 15.50
N VAL A 300 -19.47 -16.93 16.07
CA VAL A 300 -18.94 -16.09 17.17
C VAL A 300 -18.41 -16.91 18.37
N PRO A 301 -19.12 -17.93 18.93
CA PRO A 301 -18.58 -18.72 20.03
C PRO A 301 -17.32 -19.51 19.67
N GLY A 302 -17.16 -19.92 18.40
CA GLY A 302 -15.95 -20.57 17.92
C GLY A 302 -14.79 -19.58 17.77
N LEU A 303 -15.07 -18.42 17.19
CA LEU A 303 -14.08 -17.36 16.99
C LEU A 303 -13.57 -16.78 18.32
N ILE A 304 -14.42 -16.64 19.34
CA ILE A 304 -14.01 -16.21 20.68
C ILE A 304 -13.04 -17.24 21.30
N ARG A 305 -13.26 -18.55 21.11
CA ARG A 305 -12.28 -19.58 21.50
C ARG A 305 -10.96 -19.45 20.71
N ALA A 306 -11.04 -19.08 19.43
CA ALA A 306 -9.89 -18.92 18.54
C ALA A 306 -9.01 -17.70 18.85
N LEU A 307 -9.49 -16.75 19.67
CA LEU A 307 -8.65 -15.68 20.24
C LEU A 307 -7.50 -16.20 21.12
N ALA A 308 -7.56 -17.47 21.56
CA ALA A 308 -6.46 -18.14 22.24
C ALA A 308 -5.39 -18.73 21.29
N ASP A 309 -5.66 -18.79 19.98
CA ASP A 309 -4.79 -19.45 19.02
C ASP A 309 -3.78 -18.47 18.39
N HIS A 310 -2.74 -18.16 19.16
CA HIS A 310 -1.63 -17.31 18.70
C HIS A 310 -0.64 -18.03 17.75
N ARG A 311 -1.05 -19.13 17.08
CA ARG A 311 -0.28 -19.78 16.01
C ARG A 311 -0.46 -19.01 14.68
N PRO A 312 0.52 -19.04 13.76
CA PRO A 312 0.47 -18.24 12.52
C PRO A 312 -0.67 -18.65 11.58
N SER A 313 -1.28 -17.66 10.92
CA SER A 313 -2.01 -17.88 9.68
C SER A 313 -1.05 -17.77 8.47
N ARG A 314 -1.52 -18.14 7.27
CA ARG A 314 -0.84 -17.82 6.00
C ARG A 314 -1.24 -16.45 5.41
N THR A 315 -2.05 -15.65 6.11
CA THR A 315 -2.35 -14.28 5.69
C THR A 315 -1.05 -13.47 5.61
N PRO A 316 -0.76 -12.78 4.48
CA PRO A 316 0.38 -11.87 4.42
C PRO A 316 0.32 -10.82 5.54
N PRO A 317 1.46 -10.38 6.10
CA PRO A 317 1.49 -9.19 6.94
C PRO A 317 0.76 -8.04 6.26
N LEU A 318 -0.10 -7.33 7.01
CA LEU A 318 -0.67 -6.06 6.58
C LEU A 318 0.47 -5.04 6.49
N PHE A 319 1.12 -5.01 5.33
CA PHE A 319 2.34 -4.25 5.06
C PHE A 319 2.05 -2.75 5.05
N SER A 320 2.04 -2.15 6.24
CA SER A 320 2.22 -0.70 6.40
C SER A 320 3.66 -0.34 6.01
N CYS A 321 3.90 -0.25 4.70
CA CYS A 321 5.16 0.24 4.14
C CYS A 321 5.43 1.71 4.54
N ALA A 322 4.41 2.43 5.02
CA ALA A 322 4.54 3.74 5.65
C ALA A 322 5.26 3.74 7.01
N SER A 323 5.31 2.59 7.71
CA SER A 323 5.92 2.49 9.06
C SER A 323 7.45 2.31 9.06
N GLY A 324 8.10 2.38 7.89
CA GLY A 324 9.57 2.35 7.75
C GLY A 324 10.22 1.00 8.06
N PRO A 325 11.56 0.93 8.16
CA PRO A 325 12.29 -0.32 8.40
C PRO A 325 12.13 -0.88 9.83
N GLN A 326 11.44 -0.15 10.71
CA GLN A 326 11.00 -0.61 12.04
C GLN A 326 9.56 -1.13 12.05
N ALA A 327 8.90 -1.25 10.89
CA ALA A 327 7.65 -2.00 10.78
C ALA A 327 7.85 -3.41 11.37
N ASP A 328 7.08 -3.73 12.41
CA ASP A 328 7.23 -4.95 13.20
C ASP A 328 7.25 -6.22 12.34
N LEU A 329 7.87 -7.29 12.86
CA LEU A 329 7.80 -8.66 12.32
C LEU A 329 6.39 -9.28 12.46
N TYR A 330 5.34 -8.50 12.20
CA TYR A 330 3.96 -8.90 12.46
C TYR A 330 3.50 -9.98 11.46
N VAL A 331 3.16 -11.14 12.00
CA VAL A 331 2.48 -12.22 11.29
C VAL A 331 1.10 -12.33 11.91
N SER A 332 0.06 -12.27 11.08
CA SER A 332 -1.32 -12.49 11.54
C SER A 332 -1.45 -13.89 12.12
N SER A 333 -1.85 -14.01 13.38
CA SER A 333 -2.18 -15.29 14.02
C SER A 333 -3.65 -15.67 13.79
N ILE A 334 -4.05 -16.89 14.15
CA ILE A 334 -5.47 -17.28 14.11
C ILE A 334 -6.30 -16.41 15.05
N ALA A 335 -5.75 -15.98 16.19
CA ALA A 335 -6.37 -14.99 17.07
C ALA A 335 -6.63 -13.64 16.37
N ASP A 336 -5.69 -13.15 15.56
CA ASP A 336 -5.83 -11.87 14.86
C ASP A 336 -6.84 -11.98 13.69
N GLU A 337 -6.84 -13.09 12.95
CA GLU A 337 -7.90 -13.39 11.97
C GLU A 337 -9.27 -13.54 12.63
N ALA A 338 -9.35 -14.21 13.79
CA ALA A 338 -10.58 -14.40 14.55
C ALA A 338 -11.14 -13.08 15.10
N ALA A 339 -10.28 -12.21 15.66
CA ALA A 339 -10.64 -10.86 16.07
C ALA A 339 -11.16 -10.04 14.88
N THR A 340 -10.52 -10.17 13.70
CA THR A 340 -10.99 -9.47 12.50
C THR A 340 -12.34 -10.01 12.02
N LEU A 341 -12.53 -11.33 12.01
CA LEU A 341 -13.80 -11.97 11.66
C LEU A 341 -14.92 -11.60 12.63
N LEU A 342 -14.62 -11.51 13.93
CA LEU A 342 -15.58 -11.05 14.94
C LEU A 342 -16.01 -9.61 14.66
N ARG A 343 -15.08 -8.70 14.38
CA ARG A 343 -15.41 -7.32 13.97
C ARG A 343 -16.25 -7.29 12.68
N ASP A 344 -15.87 -8.07 11.66
CA ASP A 344 -16.54 -8.07 10.37
C ASP A 344 -17.96 -8.72 10.43
N ILE A 345 -18.20 -9.62 11.39
CA ILE A 345 -19.52 -10.25 11.67
C ILE A 345 -20.42 -9.38 12.56
N THR A 346 -19.86 -8.74 13.58
CA THR A 346 -20.61 -8.10 14.67
C THR A 346 -20.67 -6.58 14.57
N GLY A 347 -19.74 -5.98 13.83
CA GLY A 347 -19.52 -4.54 13.78
C GLY A 347 -18.85 -3.95 15.04
N HIS A 348 -18.24 -4.75 15.92
CA HIS A 348 -17.59 -4.27 17.16
C HIS A 348 -16.05 -4.39 17.12
N THR A 349 -15.34 -3.40 17.66
CA THR A 349 -13.88 -3.36 17.80
C THR A 349 -13.53 -3.03 19.26
N PHE A 350 -12.83 -3.94 19.92
CA PHE A 350 -12.48 -3.79 21.34
C PHE A 350 -11.43 -2.69 21.52
N ALA A 351 -11.66 -1.79 22.48
CA ALA A 351 -11.14 -0.43 22.38
C ALA A 351 -9.69 -0.24 22.84
N GLU A 352 -9.16 -1.07 23.74
CA GLU A 352 -7.84 -0.83 24.34
C GLU A 352 -6.68 -1.34 23.47
N ASN A 353 -6.95 -2.22 22.50
CA ASN A 353 -5.96 -2.74 21.56
C ASN A 353 -5.98 -1.93 20.25
N GLN A 354 -5.15 -0.89 20.17
CA GLN A 354 -4.86 -0.21 18.89
C GLN A 354 -3.90 -1.08 18.08
N ASP A 355 -4.46 -1.73 17.06
CA ASP A 355 -4.09 -3.09 16.63
C ASP A 355 -4.18 -4.13 17.77
N PRO A 356 -4.82 -5.29 17.52
CA PRO A 356 -4.49 -6.50 18.27
C PRO A 356 -3.06 -6.92 17.87
N LYS A 357 -2.05 -6.36 18.55
CA LYS A 357 -0.66 -6.84 18.47
C LYS A 357 -0.40 -8.12 19.27
N THR A 358 -1.49 -8.81 19.66
CA THR A 358 -1.64 -10.23 19.99
C THR A 358 -1.10 -11.20 18.94
N GLY A 359 -0.63 -10.68 17.80
CA GLY A 359 0.41 -11.31 17.00
C GLY A 359 1.51 -11.93 17.87
N ILE A 360 2.25 -12.85 17.25
CA ILE A 360 2.74 -14.13 17.83
C ILE A 360 3.72 -14.02 19.03
N TYR A 361 4.02 -12.81 19.52
CA TYR A 361 5.06 -12.52 20.51
C TYR A 361 4.57 -11.92 21.83
N GLU A 362 3.26 -11.65 21.98
CA GLU A 362 2.70 -11.26 23.28
C GLU A 362 2.83 -12.37 24.33
N PRO A 363 3.04 -12.01 25.62
CA PRO A 363 3.22 -12.97 26.70
C PRO A 363 1.89 -13.58 27.18
N ASP A 364 1.94 -14.86 27.55
CA ASP A 364 0.81 -15.65 28.05
C ASP A 364 0.05 -14.94 29.19
N GLY A 365 -1.12 -14.37 28.86
CA GLY A 365 -1.95 -13.64 29.83
C GLY A 365 -2.82 -12.54 29.22
N ALA A 366 -2.31 -11.79 28.24
CA ALA A 366 -3.08 -10.73 27.56
C ALA A 366 -4.34 -11.30 26.87
N GLU A 367 -4.18 -12.47 26.23
CA GLU A 367 -5.23 -13.38 25.73
C GLU A 367 -6.46 -13.43 26.64
N ARG A 368 -6.25 -13.63 27.96
CA ARG A 368 -7.34 -13.89 28.90
C ARG A 368 -8.20 -12.66 29.16
N VAL A 369 -7.60 -11.46 29.18
CA VAL A 369 -8.35 -10.20 29.35
C VAL A 369 -9.22 -9.99 28.12
N ILE A 370 -8.60 -10.06 26.94
CA ILE A 370 -9.26 -9.90 25.65
C ILE A 370 -10.41 -10.91 25.51
N ARG A 371 -10.15 -12.19 25.76
CA ARG A 371 -11.18 -13.23 25.64
C ARG A 371 -12.30 -13.05 26.66
N GLN A 372 -12.02 -12.57 27.88
CA GLN A 372 -13.05 -12.22 28.87
C GLN A 372 -13.91 -11.04 28.42
N ASP A 373 -13.33 -10.00 27.82
CA ASP A 373 -14.09 -8.88 27.26
C ASP A 373 -15.03 -9.35 26.14
N TYR A 374 -14.53 -10.20 25.22
CA TYR A 374 -15.35 -10.80 24.17
C TYR A 374 -16.43 -11.74 24.72
N GLU A 375 -16.13 -12.56 25.73
CA GLU A 375 -17.10 -13.45 26.41
C GLU A 375 -18.20 -12.62 27.12
N MET A 376 -17.85 -11.55 27.82
CA MET A 376 -18.78 -10.64 28.50
C MET A 376 -19.64 -9.85 27.50
N TRP A 377 -19.02 -9.29 26.46
CA TRP A 377 -19.72 -8.61 25.37
C TRP A 377 -20.73 -9.53 24.69
N TRP A 378 -20.34 -10.79 24.41
CA TRP A 378 -21.21 -11.75 23.75
C TRP A 378 -22.38 -12.18 24.64
N ALA A 379 -22.16 -12.32 25.95
CA ALA A 379 -23.24 -12.57 26.91
C ALA A 379 -24.26 -11.41 26.94
N ASP A 380 -23.81 -10.15 26.92
CA ASP A 380 -24.68 -8.98 26.86
C ASP A 380 -25.45 -8.87 25.52
N PHE A 381 -24.76 -9.17 24.40
CA PHE A 381 -25.35 -9.26 23.07
C PHE A 381 -26.44 -10.34 23.00
N GLN A 382 -26.19 -11.53 23.57
CA GLN A 382 -27.18 -12.61 23.62
C GLN A 382 -28.35 -12.29 24.56
N ALA A 383 -28.11 -11.62 25.69
CA ALA A 383 -29.15 -11.25 26.65
C ALA A 383 -30.13 -10.20 26.10
N LYS A 384 -29.65 -9.24 25.29
CA LYS A 384 -30.46 -8.19 24.66
C LYS A 384 -31.02 -8.60 23.30
N GLY A 385 -30.32 -9.47 22.58
CA GLY A 385 -30.55 -9.76 21.17
C GLY A 385 -30.04 -8.65 20.25
N GLU A 386 -29.63 -9.03 19.03
CA GLU A 386 -28.90 -8.15 18.10
C GLU A 386 -29.58 -6.78 17.87
N ARG A 387 -30.90 -6.75 17.68
CA ARG A 387 -31.64 -5.52 17.36
C ARG A 387 -31.52 -4.49 18.47
N GLU A 388 -31.84 -4.87 19.71
CA GLU A 388 -31.81 -3.97 20.86
C GLU A 388 -30.37 -3.60 21.23
N PHE A 389 -29.44 -4.56 21.14
CA PHE A 389 -28.01 -4.30 21.33
C PHE A 389 -27.50 -3.22 20.36
N LEU A 390 -27.74 -3.37 19.05
CA LEU A 390 -27.31 -2.39 18.04
C LEU A 390 -27.99 -1.03 18.22
N ILE A 391 -29.28 -0.99 18.54
CA ILE A 391 -30.00 0.26 18.85
C ILE A 391 -29.34 0.96 20.04
N GLN A 392 -29.03 0.23 21.12
CA GLN A 392 -28.39 0.79 22.31
C GLN A 392 -27.00 1.34 22.00
N GLN A 393 -26.10 0.54 21.39
CA GLN A 393 -24.72 0.95 21.13
C GLN A 393 -24.63 2.14 20.18
N VAL A 394 -25.42 2.13 19.09
CA VAL A 394 -25.48 3.26 18.15
C VAL A 394 -26.05 4.51 18.84
N SER A 395 -27.06 4.38 19.69
CA SER A 395 -27.60 5.51 20.48
C SER A 395 -26.59 6.04 21.51
N LEU A 396 -25.73 5.19 22.07
CA LEU A 396 -24.66 5.58 23.00
C LEU A 396 -23.47 6.25 22.29
N ALA A 397 -23.35 6.11 20.96
CA ALA A 397 -22.22 6.58 20.17
C ALA A 397 -20.87 6.02 20.65
N THR A 398 -20.82 4.69 20.81
CA THR A 398 -19.55 3.99 21.07
C THR A 398 -18.60 4.10 19.88
N ARG A 399 -17.31 3.77 20.10
CA ARG A 399 -16.23 3.86 19.09
C ARG A 399 -16.59 3.22 17.73
N ASP A 400 -17.41 2.17 17.75
CA ASP A 400 -17.83 1.43 16.56
C ASP A 400 -19.11 1.93 15.91
N MET A 401 -19.62 3.11 16.27
CA MET A 401 -20.88 3.62 15.74
C MET A 401 -20.92 3.60 14.20
N GLU A 402 -19.79 3.74 13.50
CA GLU A 402 -19.72 3.57 12.03
C GLU A 402 -20.02 2.13 11.54
N ALA A 403 -19.44 1.11 12.18
CA ALA A 403 -19.66 -0.28 11.81
C ALA A 403 -21.03 -0.78 12.29
N MET A 404 -21.41 -0.46 13.53
CA MET A 404 -22.72 -0.81 14.09
C MET A 404 -23.87 -0.08 13.39
N SER A 405 -23.72 1.19 12.98
CA SER A 405 -24.76 1.88 12.21
C SER A 405 -24.96 1.28 10.82
N ARG A 406 -23.89 0.84 10.13
CA ARG A 406 -24.03 0.07 8.87
C ARG A 406 -24.81 -1.23 9.08
N LEU A 407 -24.47 -2.01 10.11
CA LEU A 407 -25.17 -3.26 10.41
C LEU A 407 -26.64 -3.02 10.80
N LEU A 408 -26.90 -1.99 11.61
CA LEU A 408 -28.25 -1.58 12.04
C LEU A 408 -29.10 -1.05 10.87
N LEU A 409 -28.54 -0.23 9.98
CA LEU A 409 -29.19 0.22 8.74
C LEU A 409 -29.53 -0.98 7.83
N LYS A 410 -28.59 -1.91 7.66
CA LYS A 410 -28.75 -3.08 6.78
C LYS A 410 -29.78 -4.09 7.29
N LYS A 411 -29.85 -4.34 8.61
CA LYS A 411 -30.75 -5.34 9.21
C LYS A 411 -32.06 -4.78 9.76
N TYR A 412 -32.04 -3.58 10.34
CA TYR A 412 -33.17 -2.98 11.07
C TYR A 412 -33.40 -1.50 10.67
N PRO A 413 -33.60 -1.19 9.37
CA PRO A 413 -33.64 0.19 8.85
C PRO A 413 -34.77 1.08 9.41
N GLN A 414 -35.75 0.52 10.12
CA GLN A 414 -36.80 1.34 10.76
C GLN A 414 -36.35 1.98 12.06
N ASP A 415 -35.48 1.29 12.82
CA ASP A 415 -34.99 1.72 14.13
C ASP A 415 -33.68 2.51 13.99
N ALA A 416 -32.88 2.16 12.97
CA ALA A 416 -31.58 2.74 12.68
C ALA A 416 -31.56 4.27 12.71
N ILE A 417 -32.55 4.93 12.11
CA ILE A 417 -32.57 6.40 11.98
C ILE A 417 -32.76 7.08 13.34
N ALA A 418 -33.56 6.50 14.25
CA ALA A 418 -33.77 7.03 15.59
C ALA A 418 -32.54 6.83 16.49
N ALA A 419 -31.89 5.66 16.40
CA ALA A 419 -30.65 5.38 17.10
C ALA A 419 -29.50 6.28 16.62
N ILE A 420 -29.34 6.43 15.29
CA ILE A 420 -28.32 7.32 14.70
C ILE A 420 -28.58 8.77 15.11
N ALA A 421 -29.82 9.27 15.02
CA ALA A 421 -30.14 10.65 15.44
C ALA A 421 -29.85 10.92 16.93
N THR A 422 -29.92 9.88 17.78
CA THR A 422 -29.61 9.97 19.21
C THR A 422 -28.10 9.91 19.49
N GLY A 423 -27.36 9.08 18.75
CA GLY A 423 -25.91 8.93 18.88
C GLY A 423 -25.09 10.03 18.20
N LEU A 424 -25.49 10.48 17.01
CA LEU A 424 -24.69 11.36 16.15
C LEU A 424 -24.19 12.65 16.84
N PRO A 425 -25.00 13.34 17.69
CA PRO A 425 -24.54 14.51 18.44
C PRO A 425 -23.42 14.24 19.46
N ARG A 426 -23.23 12.97 19.87
CA ARG A 426 -22.28 12.53 20.90
C ARG A 426 -20.91 12.16 20.34
N ILE A 427 -20.82 11.85 19.04
CA ILE A 427 -19.53 11.59 18.35
C ILE A 427 -18.71 12.88 18.33
N LYS A 428 -17.45 12.80 18.79
CA LYS A 428 -16.50 13.93 18.80
C LYS A 428 -15.58 13.91 17.59
N GLU A 429 -15.29 12.72 17.09
CA GLU A 429 -14.35 12.38 16.03
C GLU A 429 -14.97 12.73 14.66
N PRO A 430 -14.48 13.78 13.95
CA PRO A 430 -15.15 14.29 12.75
C PRO A 430 -15.25 13.29 11.61
N TYR A 431 -14.24 12.44 11.46
CA TYR A 431 -14.19 11.34 10.49
C TYR A 431 -15.29 10.31 10.75
N VAL A 432 -15.40 9.80 11.98
CA VAL A 432 -16.41 8.81 12.37
C VAL A 432 -17.83 9.38 12.18
N ARG A 433 -18.06 10.64 12.56
CA ARG A 433 -19.34 11.33 12.36
C ARG A 433 -19.68 11.48 10.87
N SER A 434 -18.70 11.87 10.06
CA SER A 434 -18.84 12.00 8.60
C SER A 434 -19.17 10.66 7.93
N ASN A 435 -18.53 9.56 8.36
CA ASN A 435 -18.81 8.24 7.82
C ASN A 435 -20.21 7.73 8.23
N VAL A 436 -20.63 7.94 9.49
CA VAL A 436 -22.01 7.64 9.92
C VAL A 436 -23.04 8.44 9.10
N ILE A 437 -22.76 9.71 8.78
CA ILE A 437 -23.59 10.52 7.88
C ILE A 437 -23.65 9.91 6.47
N GLN A 438 -22.51 9.54 5.87
CA GLN A 438 -22.47 8.93 4.53
C GLN A 438 -23.19 7.58 4.46
N ASN A 439 -23.07 6.76 5.52
CA ASN A 439 -23.75 5.47 5.64
C ASN A 439 -25.27 5.58 5.51
N LEU A 440 -25.87 6.71 5.93
CA LEU A 440 -27.30 6.99 5.74
C LEU A 440 -27.69 7.00 4.26
N SER A 441 -26.79 7.32 3.32
CA SER A 441 -27.05 7.27 1.88
C SER A 441 -26.67 5.95 1.21
N LEU A 442 -25.69 5.23 1.75
CA LEU A 442 -25.18 3.99 1.14
C LEU A 442 -26.02 2.75 1.47
N GLN A 443 -26.70 2.72 2.62
CA GLN A 443 -27.43 1.53 3.09
C GLN A 443 -28.97 1.64 2.99
N THR A 444 -29.48 2.72 2.41
CA THR A 444 -30.92 3.05 2.33
C THR A 444 -31.46 3.02 0.90
N LEU A 445 -30.74 2.37 -0.03
CA LEU A 445 -31.15 2.17 -1.42
C LEU A 445 -32.60 1.66 -1.49
N GLY A 446 -33.48 2.42 -2.17
CA GLY A 446 -34.93 2.19 -2.19
C GLY A 446 -35.74 2.97 -1.13
N ARG A 447 -35.12 3.89 -0.37
CA ARG A 447 -35.77 4.80 0.60
C ARG A 447 -35.32 6.27 0.45
N GLN A 448 -35.12 6.71 -0.79
CA GLN A 448 -34.60 8.06 -1.11
C GLN A 448 -35.57 9.22 -0.77
N ASP A 449 -36.75 8.92 -0.23
CA ASP A 449 -37.75 9.90 0.21
C ASP A 449 -38.06 9.85 1.72
N ASP A 450 -37.30 9.11 2.56
CA ASP A 450 -37.58 9.06 4.00
C ASP A 450 -37.33 10.43 4.67
N PRO A 451 -38.38 11.14 5.12
CA PRO A 451 -38.25 12.52 5.58
C PRO A 451 -37.46 12.63 6.88
N ARG A 452 -37.34 11.53 7.64
CA ARG A 452 -36.54 11.48 8.87
C ARG A 452 -35.06 11.58 8.56
N VAL A 453 -34.61 10.92 7.48
CA VAL A 453 -33.22 10.97 7.03
C VAL A 453 -32.92 12.28 6.34
N ILE A 454 -33.79 12.74 5.44
CA ILE A 454 -33.65 14.05 4.78
C ILE A 454 -33.60 15.19 5.82
N GLY A 455 -34.43 15.12 6.87
CA GLY A 455 -34.39 16.07 8.00
C GLY A 455 -33.09 16.02 8.78
N LEU A 456 -32.61 14.83 9.17
CA LEU A 456 -31.34 14.66 9.89
C LEU A 456 -30.14 15.18 9.06
N LEU A 457 -30.10 14.83 7.77
CA LEU A 457 -29.05 15.29 6.86
C LEU A 457 -29.11 16.81 6.63
N ARG A 458 -30.30 17.42 6.50
CA ARG A 458 -30.43 18.88 6.42
C ARG A 458 -29.94 19.57 7.69
N THR A 459 -30.16 19.00 8.87
CA THR A 459 -29.59 19.50 10.14
C THR A 459 -28.06 19.39 10.14
N GLU A 460 -27.49 18.22 9.86
CA GLU A 460 -26.02 18.06 9.84
C GLU A 460 -25.33 18.87 8.74
N MET A 461 -26.01 19.16 7.62
CA MET A 461 -25.51 20.06 6.58
C MET A 461 -25.38 21.51 7.08
N LEU A 462 -26.35 21.99 7.87
CA LEU A 462 -26.41 23.38 8.34
C LEU A 462 -25.68 23.61 9.66
N THR A 463 -25.67 22.62 10.56
CA THR A 463 -25.13 22.74 11.93
C THR A 463 -24.11 21.66 12.30
N GLY A 464 -23.64 20.87 11.34
CA GLY A 464 -22.57 19.89 11.57
C GLY A 464 -21.27 20.58 12.04
N PRO A 465 -20.54 20.00 13.02
CA PRO A 465 -19.48 20.72 13.74
C PRO A 465 -18.25 21.05 12.89
N THR A 466 -17.96 20.28 11.83
CA THR A 466 -16.82 20.47 10.92
C THR A 466 -17.28 20.53 9.48
N LEU A 467 -16.44 21.08 8.59
CA LEU A 467 -16.71 21.08 7.15
C LEU A 467 -16.99 19.66 6.64
N TRP A 468 -16.25 18.65 7.11
CA TRP A 468 -16.42 17.26 6.66
C TRP A 468 -17.82 16.71 6.95
N CYS A 469 -18.39 16.99 8.13
CA CYS A 469 -19.76 16.60 8.45
C CYS A 469 -20.77 17.29 7.54
N ARG A 470 -20.64 18.61 7.34
CA ARG A 470 -21.57 19.42 6.54
C ARG A 470 -21.56 19.02 5.06
N VAL A 471 -20.36 18.80 4.50
CA VAL A 471 -20.17 18.31 3.12
C VAL A 471 -20.67 16.88 2.96
N SER A 472 -20.37 15.98 3.92
CA SER A 472 -20.87 14.60 3.90
C SER A 472 -22.39 14.54 3.90
N ALA A 473 -23.05 15.46 4.60
CA ALA A 473 -24.50 15.59 4.61
C ALA A 473 -25.06 16.12 3.28
N ALA A 474 -24.42 17.12 2.66
CA ALA A 474 -24.78 17.61 1.33
C ALA A 474 -24.61 16.54 0.23
N VAL A 475 -23.50 15.80 0.24
CA VAL A 475 -23.26 14.63 -0.63
C VAL A 475 -24.35 13.57 -0.42
N SER A 476 -24.69 13.29 0.83
CA SER A 476 -25.74 12.30 1.17
C SER A 476 -27.13 12.76 0.68
N LEU A 477 -27.50 14.03 0.84
CA LEU A 477 -28.75 14.60 0.30
C LEU A 477 -28.81 14.47 -1.23
N ARG A 478 -27.69 14.72 -1.92
CA ARG A 478 -27.61 14.55 -3.37
C ARG A 478 -27.75 13.08 -3.80
N ASN A 479 -27.16 12.13 -3.06
CA ASN A 479 -27.37 10.68 -3.29
C ASN A 479 -28.83 10.24 -3.04
N TYR A 480 -29.55 10.97 -2.19
CA TYR A 480 -31.00 10.90 -1.97
C TYR A 480 -31.84 11.57 -3.09
N GLY A 481 -31.21 12.04 -4.18
CA GLY A 481 -31.90 12.75 -5.26
C GLY A 481 -32.35 14.16 -4.90
N GLN A 482 -32.02 14.67 -3.70
CA GLN A 482 -32.43 15.99 -3.22
C GLN A 482 -31.55 17.09 -3.83
N TRP A 483 -31.66 17.26 -5.14
CA TRP A 483 -31.06 18.36 -5.90
C TRP A 483 -31.87 19.64 -5.68
N GLN A 484 -31.56 20.37 -4.59
CA GLN A 484 -32.24 21.61 -4.24
C GLN A 484 -31.21 22.77 -4.18
N PRO A 485 -31.51 23.96 -4.74
CA PRO A 485 -30.52 25.06 -4.84
C PRO A 485 -29.97 25.57 -3.50
N ASP A 486 -30.71 25.40 -2.40
CA ASP A 486 -30.29 25.80 -1.05
C ASP A 486 -29.11 24.97 -0.53
N ILE A 487 -29.04 23.69 -0.89
CA ILE A 487 -27.92 22.80 -0.57
C ILE A 487 -26.65 23.27 -1.29
N THR A 488 -26.78 23.60 -2.59
CA THR A 488 -25.67 24.12 -3.40
C THR A 488 -25.18 25.49 -2.91
N GLU A 489 -26.07 26.40 -2.56
CA GLU A 489 -25.68 27.73 -2.05
C GLU A 489 -25.09 27.67 -0.63
N ALA A 490 -25.50 26.71 0.20
CA ALA A 490 -24.84 26.42 1.47
C ALA A 490 -23.39 25.96 1.26
N MET A 491 -23.15 25.03 0.32
CA MET A 491 -21.79 24.57 -0.02
C MET A 491 -20.95 25.67 -0.69
N LEU A 492 -21.54 26.53 -1.53
CA LEU A 492 -20.86 27.73 -2.04
C LEU A 492 -20.51 28.71 -0.92
N THR A 493 -21.31 28.79 0.14
CA THR A 493 -21.02 29.64 1.31
C THR A 493 -19.80 29.10 2.08
N GLU A 494 -19.71 27.79 2.32
CA GLU A 494 -18.50 27.16 2.88
C GLU A 494 -17.25 27.46 2.03
N TRP A 495 -17.34 27.35 0.70
CA TRP A 495 -16.21 27.65 -0.20
C TRP A 495 -15.73 29.10 -0.13
N ARG A 496 -16.66 30.05 0.06
CA ARG A 496 -16.36 31.48 0.25
C ARG A 496 -15.76 31.73 1.64
N ASP A 497 -16.26 31.08 2.69
CA ASP A 497 -15.75 31.23 4.05
C ASP A 497 -14.36 30.59 4.27
N LEU A 498 -14.03 29.54 3.52
CA LEU A 498 -12.65 29.01 3.45
C LEU A 498 -11.62 30.07 3.00
N ALA A 499 -12.00 31.11 2.24
CA ALA A 499 -11.08 32.20 1.89
C ALA A 499 -10.86 33.19 3.06
N ARG A 500 -11.80 33.24 4.02
CA ARG A 500 -11.79 34.16 5.15
C ARG A 500 -11.06 33.57 6.36
N LYS A 501 -11.17 32.26 6.56
CA LYS A 501 -10.52 31.48 7.64
C LYS A 501 -9.01 31.28 7.40
N LYS A 502 -8.20 32.34 7.55
CA LYS A 502 -6.74 32.30 7.32
C LYS A 502 -5.95 31.24 8.12
N GLU A 503 -6.49 30.78 9.25
CA GLU A 503 -5.77 29.96 10.24
C GLU A 503 -6.46 28.62 10.56
N SER A 504 -7.58 28.31 9.87
CA SER A 504 -8.27 27.03 10.07
C SER A 504 -7.67 25.97 9.15
N TYR A 505 -6.85 25.09 9.72
CA TYR A 505 -6.51 23.80 9.11
C TYR A 505 -7.75 22.89 9.13
N GLU A 506 -8.74 23.21 8.29
CA GLU A 506 -9.82 22.29 7.92
C GLU A 506 -9.19 21.08 7.21
N ASP A 507 -9.80 19.89 7.36
CA ASP A 507 -9.25 18.67 6.78
C ASP A 507 -9.18 18.77 5.24
N ALA A 508 -8.02 18.46 4.66
CA ALA A 508 -7.82 18.52 3.21
C ALA A 508 -8.81 17.62 2.45
N ASN A 509 -9.21 16.48 3.02
CA ASN A 509 -10.22 15.58 2.45
C ASN A 509 -11.63 16.21 2.48
N ALA A 510 -11.91 17.08 3.45
CA ALA A 510 -13.18 17.81 3.53
C ALA A 510 -13.26 18.93 2.48
N VAL A 511 -12.14 19.62 2.24
CA VAL A 511 -12.05 20.66 1.19
C VAL A 511 -12.07 20.02 -0.21
N ASP A 512 -11.39 18.89 -0.41
CA ASP A 512 -11.48 18.08 -1.63
C ASP A 512 -12.93 17.62 -1.87
N SER A 513 -13.59 17.07 -0.84
CA SER A 513 -14.99 16.65 -0.90
C SER A 513 -15.94 17.81 -1.23
N LEU A 514 -15.65 19.03 -0.75
CA LEU A 514 -16.43 20.24 -1.06
C LEU A 514 -16.28 20.64 -2.53
N ILE A 515 -15.04 20.67 -3.03
CA ILE A 515 -14.73 20.99 -4.43
C ILE A 515 -15.40 19.95 -5.33
N SER A 516 -15.20 18.66 -5.06
CA SER A 516 -15.88 17.53 -5.70
C SER A 516 -17.40 17.71 -5.71
N TYR A 517 -18.04 17.97 -4.56
CA TYR A 517 -19.49 18.20 -4.51
C TYR A 517 -19.93 19.30 -5.48
N LEU A 518 -19.24 20.46 -5.45
CA LEU A 518 -19.56 21.65 -6.23
C LEU A 518 -19.27 21.47 -7.73
N THR A 519 -18.15 20.88 -8.14
CA THR A 519 -17.84 20.66 -9.57
C THR A 519 -18.84 19.71 -10.23
N PHE A 520 -19.20 18.64 -9.52
CA PHE A 520 -20.19 17.67 -9.98
C PHE A 520 -21.64 18.21 -9.98
N THR A 521 -21.90 19.49 -9.65
CA THR A 521 -23.23 20.10 -9.85
C THR A 521 -23.55 20.42 -11.32
N GLN A 522 -22.52 20.64 -12.14
CA GLN A 522 -22.64 21.14 -13.52
C GLN A 522 -23.41 22.48 -13.67
N ASP A 523 -23.60 23.27 -12.61
CA ASP A 523 -24.07 24.66 -12.74
C ASP A 523 -22.89 25.58 -13.10
N VAL A 524 -23.01 26.27 -14.24
CA VAL A 524 -22.05 27.27 -14.74
C VAL A 524 -21.65 28.28 -13.65
N LYS A 525 -22.62 28.77 -12.86
CA LYS A 525 -22.38 29.76 -11.79
C LYS A 525 -21.62 29.18 -10.61
N VAL A 526 -21.79 27.88 -10.33
CA VAL A 526 -21.04 27.17 -9.28
C VAL A 526 -19.58 27.04 -9.70
N ILE A 527 -19.31 26.71 -10.96
CA ILE A 527 -17.93 26.67 -11.49
C ILE A 527 -17.30 28.08 -11.52
N GLU A 528 -18.03 29.11 -11.93
CA GLU A 528 -17.56 30.50 -11.84
C GLU A 528 -17.22 30.90 -10.39
N ALA A 529 -18.04 30.52 -9.42
CA ALA A 529 -17.79 30.79 -8.01
C ALA A 529 -16.63 29.95 -7.41
N LEU A 530 -16.36 28.75 -7.93
CA LEU A 530 -15.16 27.97 -7.62
C LEU A 530 -13.89 28.61 -8.20
N MET A 531 -13.97 29.16 -9.42
CA MET A 531 -12.85 29.87 -10.05
C MET A 531 -12.50 31.19 -9.36
N THR A 532 -13.47 31.85 -8.71
CA THR A 532 -13.24 33.10 -7.98
C THR A 532 -12.15 32.93 -6.93
N ASP A 533 -11.09 33.74 -7.07
CA ASP A 533 -9.87 33.74 -6.26
C ASP A 533 -9.09 32.42 -6.23
N LEU A 534 -9.37 31.46 -7.11
CA LEU A 534 -8.78 30.11 -7.11
C LEU A 534 -7.24 30.12 -7.09
N ARG A 535 -6.62 31.01 -7.88
CA ARG A 535 -5.15 31.19 -7.92
C ARG A 535 -4.52 31.65 -6.59
N SER A 536 -5.31 32.16 -5.64
CA SER A 536 -4.82 32.54 -4.29
C SER A 536 -5.06 31.47 -3.22
N ARG A 537 -5.73 30.35 -3.56
CA ARG A 537 -5.97 29.22 -2.66
C ARG A 537 -4.71 28.33 -2.53
N PRO A 538 -4.61 27.49 -1.48
CA PRO A 538 -3.60 26.42 -1.39
C PRO A 538 -3.48 25.59 -2.67
N ILE A 539 -2.28 25.05 -2.93
CA ILE A 539 -2.00 24.29 -4.16
C ILE A 539 -2.82 22.98 -4.21
N GLU A 540 -3.09 22.40 -3.05
CA GLU A 540 -4.00 21.26 -2.86
C GLU A 540 -5.38 21.54 -3.45
N ASN A 541 -5.98 22.68 -3.11
CA ASN A 541 -7.32 23.07 -3.57
C ASN A 541 -7.33 23.32 -5.08
N ARG A 542 -6.24 23.83 -5.64
CA ARG A 542 -6.10 24.09 -7.08
C ARG A 542 -5.98 22.79 -7.88
N LEU A 543 -5.17 21.85 -7.40
CA LEU A 543 -5.05 20.52 -8.00
C LEU A 543 -6.36 19.73 -7.89
N ALA A 544 -7.02 19.74 -6.72
CA ALA A 544 -8.34 19.14 -6.53
C ALA A 544 -9.40 19.74 -7.47
N PHE A 545 -9.40 21.06 -7.69
CA PHE A 545 -10.29 21.68 -8.68
C PHE A 545 -10.01 21.18 -10.10
N ILE A 546 -8.74 21.15 -10.52
CA ILE A 546 -8.36 20.65 -11.85
C ILE A 546 -8.82 19.19 -12.04
N ASP A 547 -8.59 18.34 -11.04
CA ASP A 547 -8.95 16.92 -11.08
C ASP A 547 -10.47 16.71 -11.10
N HIS A 548 -11.21 17.28 -10.15
CA HIS A 548 -12.66 17.09 -10.06
C HIS A 548 -13.45 17.79 -11.17
N VAL A 549 -12.95 18.88 -11.74
CA VAL A 549 -13.56 19.49 -12.95
C VAL A 549 -13.38 18.56 -14.15
N ALA A 550 -12.19 17.98 -14.33
CA ALA A 550 -11.94 17.08 -15.44
C ALA A 550 -12.59 15.70 -15.26
N ASP A 551 -12.85 15.27 -14.03
CA ASP A 551 -13.66 14.08 -13.74
C ASP A 551 -15.18 14.34 -13.90
N ALA A 552 -15.64 15.58 -13.66
CA ALA A 552 -17.05 16.00 -13.82
C ALA A 552 -17.48 16.30 -15.26
N TYR A 553 -16.53 16.35 -16.20
CA TYR A 553 -16.77 16.64 -17.61
C TYR A 553 -17.27 15.43 -18.44
N PRO A 554 -16.68 14.22 -18.36
CA PRO A 554 -17.25 13.03 -19.01
C PRO A 554 -18.46 12.50 -18.23
N ARG A 555 -19.38 11.81 -18.93
CA ARG A 555 -20.41 11.00 -18.25
C ARG A 555 -19.72 9.96 -17.37
N ASN A 556 -20.03 9.97 -16.08
CA ASN A 556 -19.44 9.06 -15.10
C ASN A 556 -20.50 8.58 -14.09
N HIS A 557 -20.16 7.69 -13.16
CA HIS A 557 -21.09 7.10 -12.19
C HIS A 557 -21.77 8.11 -11.21
N ARG A 558 -21.29 9.36 -11.14
CA ARG A 558 -21.86 10.47 -10.33
C ARG A 558 -22.68 11.45 -11.17
N ASN A 559 -22.57 11.35 -12.49
CA ASN A 559 -23.34 12.14 -13.46
C ASN A 559 -23.47 11.38 -14.79
N THR A 560 -24.35 10.38 -14.80
CA THR A 560 -24.69 9.60 -16.01
C THR A 560 -25.65 10.36 -16.94
N ASP A 561 -26.47 11.22 -16.35
CA ASP A 561 -27.74 11.65 -16.95
C ASP A 561 -27.68 13.07 -17.52
N LEU A 562 -26.84 13.96 -16.97
CA LEU A 562 -26.65 15.32 -17.49
C LEU A 562 -25.51 15.33 -18.52
N PRO A 563 -25.78 15.62 -19.81
CA PRO A 563 -24.71 15.94 -20.75
C PRO A 563 -24.16 17.34 -20.46
N THR A 564 -22.85 17.43 -20.24
CA THR A 564 -22.10 18.68 -20.05
C THR A 564 -22.46 19.69 -21.14
N SER A 565 -23.05 20.83 -20.77
CA SER A 565 -23.54 21.80 -21.74
C SER A 565 -22.38 22.47 -22.53
N PRO A 566 -22.63 23.02 -23.74
CA PRO A 566 -21.61 23.73 -24.50
C PRO A 566 -21.00 24.92 -23.72
N GLU A 567 -21.83 25.63 -22.95
CA GLU A 567 -21.44 26.76 -22.11
C GLU A 567 -20.54 26.30 -20.96
N LEU A 568 -20.90 25.19 -20.31
CA LEU A 568 -20.11 24.58 -19.24
C LEU A 568 -18.78 24.02 -19.78
N ARG A 569 -18.76 23.38 -20.96
CA ARG A 569 -17.53 22.96 -21.66
C ARG A 569 -16.61 24.15 -21.91
N ALA A 570 -17.14 25.23 -22.49
CA ALA A 570 -16.36 26.43 -22.78
C ALA A 570 -15.84 27.12 -21.51
N LEU A 571 -16.62 27.10 -20.42
CA LEU A 571 -16.18 27.59 -19.11
C LEU A 571 -15.04 26.74 -18.54
N ILE A 572 -15.21 25.41 -18.48
CA ILE A 572 -14.21 24.47 -17.96
C ILE A 572 -12.89 24.56 -18.73
N GLU A 573 -12.97 24.62 -20.06
CA GLU A 573 -11.81 24.80 -20.94
C GLU A 573 -11.07 26.11 -20.63
N LYS A 574 -11.82 27.22 -20.50
CA LYS A 574 -11.30 28.52 -20.06
C LYS A 574 -10.71 28.45 -18.64
N SER A 575 -11.30 27.70 -17.71
CA SER A 575 -10.77 27.50 -16.35
C SER A 575 -9.37 26.89 -16.40
N LEU A 576 -9.23 25.76 -17.08
CA LEU A 576 -7.96 25.03 -17.15
C LEU A 576 -6.90 25.81 -17.93
N VAL A 577 -7.27 26.46 -19.05
CA VAL A 577 -6.34 27.34 -19.79
C VAL A 577 -5.87 28.51 -18.93
N SER A 578 -6.72 29.06 -18.06
CA SER A 578 -6.34 30.14 -17.12
C SER A 578 -5.39 29.70 -15.99
N LEU A 579 -5.17 28.39 -15.82
CA LEU A 579 -4.25 27.80 -14.84
C LEU A 579 -2.93 27.33 -15.46
N LEU A 580 -2.74 27.38 -16.79
CA LEU A 580 -1.50 26.94 -17.45
C LEU A 580 -0.26 27.74 -17.01
N ASP A 581 -0.42 29.02 -16.68
CA ASP A 581 0.63 29.86 -16.08
C ASP A 581 0.60 29.82 -14.54
N ASP A 582 0.23 28.69 -13.93
CA ASP A 582 0.32 28.46 -12.49
C ASP A 582 1.51 27.55 -12.18
N ASP A 583 2.62 28.16 -11.77
CA ASP A 583 3.91 27.53 -11.54
C ASP A 583 4.05 26.93 -10.13
N ALA A 584 3.03 27.07 -9.28
CA ALA A 584 3.04 26.55 -7.93
C ALA A 584 3.13 25.01 -7.92
N VAL A 585 4.09 24.50 -7.14
CA VAL A 585 4.40 23.08 -6.96
C VAL A 585 3.80 22.59 -5.64
N LYS A 586 3.11 21.45 -5.68
CA LYS A 586 2.83 20.69 -4.45
C LYS A 586 4.05 19.86 -4.08
N GLN A 587 4.82 20.31 -3.09
CA GLN A 587 6.01 19.58 -2.64
C GLN A 587 5.62 18.26 -1.97
N GLY A 588 6.29 17.17 -2.33
CA GLY A 588 6.17 15.89 -1.64
C GLY A 588 6.66 15.94 -0.19
N VAL A 589 6.13 15.06 0.66
CA VAL A 589 6.52 14.91 2.09
C VAL A 589 8.02 14.62 2.27
N TYR A 590 8.69 14.12 1.24
CA TYR A 590 10.12 13.78 1.21
C TYR A 590 11.00 14.83 0.51
N GLY A 591 10.47 16.04 0.27
CA GLY A 591 11.18 17.10 -0.45
C GLY A 591 11.16 16.91 -1.98
N PRO A 592 12.02 17.63 -2.72
CA PRO A 592 11.91 17.73 -4.17
C PRO A 592 12.05 16.39 -4.89
N GLY A 593 11.06 16.02 -5.71
CA GLY A 593 11.01 14.68 -6.29
C GLY A 593 9.89 14.40 -7.30
N PHE A 594 9.73 13.12 -7.64
CA PHE A 594 8.92 12.59 -8.75
C PHE A 594 7.39 12.82 -8.63
N LEU A 595 6.93 13.51 -7.58
CA LEU A 595 5.52 13.81 -7.31
C LEU A 595 5.21 15.33 -7.29
N ASP A 596 6.21 16.17 -7.57
CA ASP A 596 6.13 17.64 -7.53
C ASP A 596 5.40 18.24 -8.74
N VAL A 597 4.13 17.85 -8.93
CA VAL A 597 3.31 18.31 -10.06
C VAL A 597 2.95 19.79 -9.88
N ARG A 598 3.21 20.59 -10.92
CA ARG A 598 2.77 21.99 -11.03
C ARG A 598 1.30 22.08 -11.39
N ALA A 599 0.59 23.08 -10.86
CA ALA A 599 -0.81 23.34 -11.23
C ALA A 599 -1.01 23.48 -12.75
N GLY A 600 -0.14 24.23 -13.45
CA GLY A 600 -0.22 24.40 -14.90
C GLY A 600 0.02 23.11 -15.69
N GLU A 601 0.96 22.26 -15.24
CA GLU A 601 1.20 20.96 -15.88
C GLU A 601 -0.01 20.03 -15.69
N ARG A 602 -0.61 20.02 -14.50
CA ARG A 602 -1.83 19.24 -14.23
C ARG A 602 -3.03 19.77 -15.02
N ALA A 603 -3.15 21.08 -15.21
CA ALA A 603 -4.18 21.69 -16.04
C ALA A 603 -3.99 21.33 -17.53
N ALA A 604 -2.76 21.18 -18.01
CA ALA A 604 -2.46 20.70 -19.36
C ALA A 604 -2.82 19.22 -19.54
N GLU A 605 -2.45 18.35 -18.59
CA GLU A 605 -2.90 16.94 -18.57
C GLU A 605 -4.43 16.83 -18.59
N ALA A 606 -5.11 17.65 -17.78
CA ALA A 606 -6.57 17.72 -17.77
C ALA A 606 -7.14 18.12 -19.13
N LEU A 607 -6.63 19.19 -19.76
CA LEU A 607 -7.08 19.64 -21.08
C LEU A 607 -6.93 18.56 -22.16
N VAL A 608 -5.81 17.83 -22.18
CA VAL A 608 -5.62 16.70 -23.11
C VAL A 608 -6.59 15.56 -22.81
N ARG A 609 -6.85 15.27 -21.53
CA ARG A 609 -7.82 14.24 -21.12
C ARG A 609 -9.26 14.58 -21.52
N LEU A 610 -9.63 15.86 -21.54
CA LEU A 610 -10.97 16.33 -21.93
C LEU A 610 -11.13 16.51 -23.44
N LEU A 611 -10.08 16.98 -24.11
CA LEU A 611 -10.09 17.49 -25.48
C LEU A 611 -8.87 16.98 -26.28
N PRO A 612 -8.66 15.66 -26.40
CA PRO A 612 -7.44 15.07 -26.98
C PRO A 612 -7.25 15.36 -28.48
N GLU A 613 -8.32 15.76 -29.18
CA GLU A 613 -8.27 16.18 -30.58
C GLU A 613 -7.82 17.65 -30.72
N GLU A 614 -7.99 18.46 -29.68
CA GLU A 614 -7.73 19.90 -29.69
C GLU A 614 -6.34 20.24 -29.10
N TYR A 615 -5.91 19.49 -28.09
CA TYR A 615 -4.72 19.78 -27.28
C TYR A 615 -3.78 18.58 -27.14
N ALA A 616 -2.47 18.85 -27.02
CA ALA A 616 -1.43 17.85 -26.80
C ALA A 616 -0.41 18.34 -25.76
N PHE A 617 -0.04 17.45 -24.85
CA PHE A 617 0.90 17.66 -23.74
C PHE A 617 1.47 16.30 -23.35
N ASP A 618 2.77 16.23 -23.04
CA ASP A 618 3.38 15.02 -22.46
C ASP A 618 3.95 15.35 -21.07
N ALA A 619 3.40 14.67 -20.06
CA ALA A 619 3.84 14.75 -18.67
C ALA A 619 5.30 14.28 -18.46
N LYS A 620 5.89 13.58 -19.43
CA LYS A 620 7.27 13.06 -19.40
C LYS A 620 8.28 13.94 -20.16
N ALA A 621 7.81 14.90 -20.95
CA ALA A 621 8.68 15.80 -21.71
C ALA A 621 9.49 16.72 -20.78
N THR A 622 10.59 17.30 -21.28
CA THR A 622 11.42 18.22 -20.49
C THR A 622 10.63 19.46 -20.06
N ALA A 623 11.04 20.12 -18.97
CA ALA A 623 10.38 21.35 -18.49
C ALA A 623 10.28 22.46 -19.57
N LYS A 624 11.22 22.49 -20.53
CA LYS A 624 11.19 23.39 -21.69
C LYS A 624 10.10 23.01 -22.69
N GLU A 625 10.00 21.73 -23.04
CA GLU A 625 8.98 21.23 -23.96
C GLU A 625 7.58 21.34 -23.35
N LYS A 626 7.42 21.04 -22.05
CA LYS A 626 6.19 21.29 -21.30
C LYS A 626 5.77 22.75 -21.36
N ALA A 627 6.68 23.70 -21.13
CA ALA A 627 6.40 25.13 -21.25
C ALA A 627 5.97 25.53 -22.68
N VAL A 628 6.62 24.98 -23.71
CA VAL A 628 6.23 25.19 -25.12
C VAL A 628 4.84 24.58 -25.40
N ALA A 629 4.54 23.40 -24.89
CA ALA A 629 3.23 22.75 -25.04
C ALA A 629 2.12 23.54 -24.35
N MET A 630 2.30 23.97 -23.10
CA MET A 630 1.35 24.83 -22.38
C MET A 630 1.13 26.17 -23.10
N GLY A 631 2.19 26.81 -23.60
CA GLY A 631 2.10 28.00 -24.44
C GLY A 631 1.34 27.75 -25.75
N THR A 632 1.53 26.58 -26.37
CA THR A 632 0.83 26.17 -27.60
C THR A 632 -0.67 25.93 -27.35
N ILE A 633 -1.03 25.27 -26.25
CA ILE A 633 -2.42 25.06 -25.82
C ILE A 633 -3.12 26.41 -25.61
N LYS A 634 -2.47 27.31 -24.86
CA LYS A 634 -2.98 28.66 -24.59
C LYS A 634 -3.14 29.49 -25.87
N TRP A 635 -2.19 29.39 -26.81
CA TRP A 635 -2.28 30.06 -28.12
C TRP A 635 -3.46 29.51 -28.97
N ARG A 636 -3.62 28.18 -29.08
CA ARG A 636 -4.76 27.55 -29.77
C ARG A 636 -6.11 27.97 -29.17
N TRP A 637 -6.19 28.06 -27.84
CA TRP A 637 -7.40 28.51 -27.16
C TRP A 637 -7.74 29.98 -27.49
N LEU A 638 -6.73 30.86 -27.54
CA LEU A 638 -6.92 32.26 -27.95
C LEU A 638 -7.34 32.38 -29.42
N GLU A 639 -6.84 31.51 -30.30
CA GLU A 639 -7.23 31.45 -31.71
C GLU A 639 -8.69 31.00 -31.85
N LYS A 640 -9.04 29.86 -31.24
CA LYS A 640 -10.40 29.29 -31.17
C LYS A 640 -11.44 30.27 -30.62
N THR A 641 -11.06 31.13 -29.68
CA THR A 641 -11.96 32.11 -29.05
C THR A 641 -11.97 33.49 -29.70
N GLY A 642 -11.18 33.72 -30.77
CA GLY A 642 -11.08 35.04 -31.42
C GLY A 642 -10.47 36.12 -30.52
N ALA A 643 -9.58 35.71 -29.61
CA ALA A 643 -8.88 36.58 -28.66
C ALA A 643 -7.45 36.95 -29.12
N VAL A 644 -6.89 36.27 -30.12
CA VAL A 644 -5.61 36.67 -30.75
C VAL A 644 -5.74 38.08 -31.31
N GLY A 645 -4.92 39.02 -30.80
CA GLY A 645 -4.93 40.44 -31.20
C GLY A 645 -5.67 41.39 -30.25
N LYS A 646 -6.06 40.90 -29.06
CA LYS A 646 -6.46 41.72 -27.90
C LYS A 646 -5.41 41.60 -26.79
#